data_AF-A0ABD7HRI8-F1
#
_entry.id   AF-A0ABD7HRI8-F1
#
_cell.length_a   1.000
_cell.length_b   1.000
_cell.length_c   1.000
_cell.angle_alpha   90.00
_cell.angle_beta   90.00
_cell.angle_gamma   90.00
#
_symmetry.space_group_name_H-M   'P 1'
#
loop_
_entity.id
_entity.type
_entity.pdbx_description
1 polymer ?
#
loop_
_entity_poly.entity_id
_entity_poly.type
_entity_poly.pdbx_seq_one_letter_code
_entity_poly.pdbx_strand_id
1 'polypeptide(L)'
;MASSINTVPKMPSAPASPTPTEPLGLSPQQFNQSIYAPLHALLEGWIHSPIGWLVDSLTNTVLGSYAIGDGTAGTAAHPNGTSGGWLFGDGGRGWNSTVAGVAGGNGGAAGAVGNGGTGGNGGQGADGGNGGAAGSLMGIGGAGGHGGAGTVGIKGGDGGAGGHGGDALGYEFGIAGNGGGGGDGALLADGADGGHGGDGGNGGVGGNGGNGGNVTGQHGSGGAGGNGGNGTLVGPLPALGGAGGTTVPGLGTHGTVGRPGAQAGIPSSPGGTAPLITTTGNWLTNSQGQVTVLRGLNVVDITPPLQTPSANGFGADDAAFLAANGFNVVRLGVDWSLLQPQPGVYDDAYLASIKQTVQTLSEHGIVSLLDMHENVGPDWATGGPLPPSTLPFPDSVFLDPAKNAALDKFWGNANDPNGVGLQNNYAQMMQHLSNYFNGDPAVLGIEIMNEPLPGNQYTPTLAGSPYFEAQQLTPFYNQVSAAIRSVNPDVPIFFEPAITASFQIPVQLGTVNDPNAVLSFHDYIYVDQNGVLLPDANVIANNALAYAKAHGIPAMMTEFGSSSNQSFIAAEMQPADQNTIGWTEWSYSDTTYGGVDGTPEWLVKDPSQPPTGTNVNTATLQTLARPYAQVISGTPSAFSFTNGTFQFSYSTQRADGTGTFATDSQTVIAVPAIQYPNGYQVNVTGGHVVSAPNAPQLIIASDGNANTVSVLVSPAAAT
;
A
#
# COMPACT_ATOMS: atom_id res chain seq x y z
N MET A 1 16.32 33.14 28.90
CA MET A 1 17.11 33.29 27.66
C MET A 1 17.56 31.91 27.23
N ALA A 2 17.37 31.61 25.94
CA ALA A 2 17.79 30.42 25.18
C ALA A 2 17.10 29.07 25.50
N SER A 3 16.30 28.65 24.52
CA SER A 3 15.64 27.36 24.34
C SER A 3 16.62 26.21 24.12
N SER A 4 16.45 25.11 24.85
CA SER A 4 17.04 23.81 24.50
C SER A 4 16.06 23.03 23.62
N ILE A 5 16.44 22.89 22.34
CA ILE A 5 15.75 22.12 21.31
C ILE A 5 15.82 20.63 21.68
N ASN A 6 14.65 19.98 21.68
CA ASN A 6 14.50 18.54 21.78
C ASN A 6 15.18 17.86 20.59
N THR A 7 16.22 17.08 20.85
CA THR A 7 16.78 16.12 19.89
C THR A 7 15.96 14.84 19.94
N VAL A 8 15.25 14.54 18.85
CA VAL A 8 14.60 13.24 18.61
C VAL A 8 15.65 12.13 18.66
N PRO A 9 15.46 11.03 19.40
CA PRO A 9 16.39 9.90 19.40
C PRO A 9 16.45 9.26 18.01
N LYS A 10 17.66 9.08 17.50
CA LYS A 10 17.94 8.41 16.23
C LYS A 10 17.64 6.91 16.40
N MET A 11 16.65 6.39 15.69
CA MET A 11 16.35 4.95 15.64
C MET A 11 17.58 4.16 15.16
N PRO A 12 17.84 2.95 15.70
CA PRO A 12 18.81 2.03 15.11
C PRO A 12 18.36 1.68 13.69
N SER A 13 19.28 1.75 12.72
CA SER A 13 19.00 1.32 11.35
C SER A 13 18.66 -0.17 11.34
N ALA A 14 17.50 -0.52 10.80
CA ALA A 14 17.18 -1.89 10.40
C ALA A 14 18.27 -2.40 9.43
N PRO A 15 18.63 -3.70 9.46
CA PRO A 15 19.54 -4.26 8.47
C PRO A 15 18.94 -4.06 7.08
N ALA A 16 19.71 -3.46 6.17
CA ALA A 16 19.31 -3.32 4.78
C ALA A 16 19.04 -4.71 4.19
N SER A 17 17.93 -4.86 3.46
CA SER A 17 17.72 -6.04 2.61
C SER A 17 18.96 -6.26 1.74
N PRO A 18 19.43 -7.50 1.56
CA PRO A 18 20.61 -7.77 0.78
C PRO A 18 20.40 -7.23 -0.63
N THR A 19 21.28 -6.32 -1.05
CA THR A 19 21.34 -5.88 -2.44
C THR A 19 21.68 -7.11 -3.29
N PRO A 20 20.95 -7.41 -4.37
CA PRO A 20 21.32 -8.51 -5.26
C PRO A 20 22.77 -8.35 -5.68
N THR A 21 23.60 -9.35 -5.41
CA THR A 21 24.99 -9.36 -5.86
C THR A 21 25.05 -9.89 -7.29
N GLU A 22 25.35 -8.97 -8.20
CA GLU A 22 25.44 -9.15 -9.66
C GLU A 22 26.62 -10.05 -10.11
N PRO A 23 26.64 -10.54 -11.37
CA PRO A 23 27.69 -11.42 -11.92
C PRO A 23 29.13 -10.86 -11.89
N LEU A 24 29.28 -9.53 -11.70
CA LEU A 24 30.56 -8.84 -11.53
C LEU A 24 30.74 -8.21 -10.13
N GLY A 25 29.76 -8.33 -9.24
CA GLY A 25 29.79 -7.79 -7.88
C GLY A 25 29.71 -6.26 -7.78
N LEU A 26 29.31 -5.54 -8.84
CA LEU A 26 29.15 -4.08 -8.85
C LEU A 26 27.68 -3.69 -8.91
N SER A 27 27.26 -2.68 -8.13
CA SER A 27 25.94 -2.06 -8.27
C SER A 27 25.83 -1.28 -9.60
N PRO A 28 24.61 -0.98 -10.10
CA PRO A 28 24.43 -0.14 -11.28
C PRO A 28 25.19 1.20 -11.20
N GLN A 29 25.22 1.84 -10.04
CA GLN A 29 25.98 3.09 -9.84
C GLN A 29 27.49 2.87 -9.90
N GLN A 30 28.00 1.76 -9.36
CA GLN A 30 29.43 1.42 -9.42
C GLN A 30 29.86 1.07 -10.85
N PHE A 31 29.04 0.33 -11.60
CA PHE A 31 29.27 0.05 -13.01
C PHE A 31 29.29 1.35 -13.82
N ASN A 32 28.34 2.26 -13.56
CA ASN A 32 28.32 3.57 -14.20
C ASN A 32 29.64 4.32 -14.00
N GLN A 33 30.06 4.46 -12.75
CA GLN A 33 31.26 5.23 -12.39
C GLN A 33 32.56 4.62 -12.93
N SER A 34 32.62 3.28 -12.99
CA SER A 34 33.87 2.57 -13.28
C SER A 34 34.02 2.18 -14.75
N ILE A 35 32.92 2.00 -15.49
CA ILE A 35 32.92 1.44 -16.85
C ILE A 35 32.20 2.38 -17.81
N TYR A 36 30.91 2.63 -17.59
CA TYR A 36 30.10 3.34 -18.58
C TYR A 36 30.48 4.81 -18.72
N ALA A 37 30.59 5.57 -17.62
CA ALA A 37 30.91 7.00 -17.69
C ALA A 37 32.29 7.27 -18.33
N PRO A 38 33.37 6.52 -18.05
CA PRO A 38 34.63 6.66 -18.78
C PRO A 38 34.53 6.33 -20.28
N LEU A 39 33.80 5.27 -20.63
CA LEU A 39 33.56 4.89 -22.03
C LEU A 39 32.77 5.97 -22.77
N HIS A 40 31.68 6.45 -22.16
CA HIS A 40 30.84 7.51 -22.68
C HIS A 40 31.66 8.78 -22.91
N ALA A 41 32.44 9.23 -21.93
CA ALA A 41 33.30 10.40 -22.08
C ALA A 41 34.34 10.28 -23.21
N LEU A 42 34.86 9.06 -23.46
CA LEU A 42 35.77 8.81 -24.58
C LEU A 42 35.04 8.95 -25.93
N LEU A 43 33.84 8.38 -26.04
CA LEU A 43 33.01 8.46 -27.25
C LEU A 43 32.60 9.91 -27.53
N GLU A 44 32.17 10.65 -26.51
CA GLU A 44 31.86 12.07 -26.60
C GLU A 44 33.08 12.91 -27.03
N GLY A 45 34.25 12.59 -26.47
CA GLY A 45 35.51 13.21 -26.86
C GLY A 45 35.87 12.93 -28.32
N TRP A 46 35.55 11.75 -28.84
CA TRP A 46 35.74 11.40 -30.25
C TRP A 46 34.78 12.19 -31.15
N ILE A 47 33.47 12.10 -30.91
CA ILE A 47 32.39 12.73 -31.70
C ILE A 47 32.64 14.24 -31.84
N HIS A 48 33.08 14.89 -30.76
CA HIS A 48 33.35 16.33 -30.73
C HIS A 48 34.75 16.73 -31.17
N SER A 49 35.61 15.79 -31.55
CA SER A 49 36.95 16.09 -32.05
C SER A 49 36.94 16.46 -33.55
N PRO A 50 37.87 17.30 -34.03
CA PRO A 50 37.97 17.62 -35.45
C PRO A 50 38.19 16.40 -36.37
N ILE A 51 38.92 15.39 -35.85
CA ILE A 51 39.18 14.15 -36.60
C ILE A 51 37.93 13.25 -36.59
N GLY A 52 37.28 13.11 -35.42
CA GLY A 52 36.04 12.34 -35.30
C GLY A 52 34.96 12.88 -36.22
N TRP A 53 34.71 14.20 -36.21
CA TRP A 53 33.72 14.82 -37.11
C TRP A 53 33.92 14.47 -38.60
N LEU A 54 35.18 14.45 -39.07
CA LEU A 54 35.51 14.09 -40.46
C LEU A 54 35.22 12.60 -40.73
N VAL A 55 35.66 11.73 -39.82
CA VAL A 55 35.50 10.27 -39.93
C VAL A 55 34.03 9.88 -39.81
N ASP A 56 33.31 10.47 -38.88
CA ASP A 56 31.90 10.20 -38.61
C ASP A 56 31.04 10.70 -39.77
N SER A 57 31.33 11.88 -40.33
CA SER A 57 30.65 12.39 -41.54
C SER A 57 30.85 11.47 -42.74
N LEU A 58 32.07 10.96 -42.94
CA LEU A 58 32.34 9.98 -44.00
C LEU A 58 31.60 8.66 -43.74
N THR A 59 31.63 8.19 -42.49
CA THR A 59 30.99 6.94 -42.06
C THR A 59 29.47 7.00 -42.28
N ASN A 60 28.83 8.08 -41.84
CA ASN A 60 27.40 8.31 -42.04
C ASN A 60 27.04 8.38 -43.53
N THR A 61 27.89 9.02 -44.35
CA THR A 61 27.71 9.09 -45.81
C THR A 61 27.81 7.71 -46.45
N VAL A 62 28.82 6.93 -46.08
CA VAL A 62 29.05 5.57 -46.61
C VAL A 62 27.92 4.63 -46.21
N LEU A 63 27.43 4.73 -44.97
CA LEU A 63 26.32 3.91 -44.46
C LEU A 63 24.95 4.41 -44.93
N GLY A 64 24.86 5.60 -45.53
CA GLY A 64 23.60 6.21 -45.93
C GLY A 64 22.63 6.45 -44.77
N SER A 65 23.14 6.54 -43.54
CA SER A 65 22.35 6.67 -42.31
C SER A 65 23.10 7.48 -41.25
N TYR A 66 22.37 8.07 -40.31
CA TYR A 66 22.95 8.76 -39.16
C TYR A 66 23.38 7.72 -38.11
N ALA A 67 24.60 7.20 -38.24
CA ALA A 67 25.13 6.12 -37.43
C ALA A 67 25.90 6.62 -36.20
N ILE A 68 26.72 7.67 -36.38
CA ILE A 68 27.56 8.25 -35.33
C ILE A 68 27.32 9.75 -35.23
N GLY A 69 27.02 10.22 -34.03
CA GLY A 69 26.90 11.64 -33.70
C GLY A 69 25.68 11.95 -32.83
N ASP A 70 25.74 13.09 -32.16
CA ASP A 70 24.68 13.47 -31.22
C ASP A 70 23.44 14.02 -31.90
N GLY A 71 22.32 13.91 -31.20
CA GLY A 71 21.08 14.56 -31.53
C GLY A 71 21.17 16.07 -31.32
N THR A 72 20.54 16.81 -32.22
CA THR A 72 20.39 18.27 -32.09
C THR A 72 19.37 18.62 -31.02
N ALA A 73 19.67 19.67 -30.25
CA ALA A 73 18.73 20.18 -29.25
C ALA A 73 17.50 20.82 -29.91
N GLY A 74 16.35 20.65 -29.27
CA GLY A 74 15.10 21.26 -29.67
C GLY A 74 15.12 22.79 -29.57
N THR A 75 14.22 23.41 -30.32
CA THR A 75 14.04 24.87 -30.40
C THR A 75 12.56 25.21 -30.26
N ALA A 76 12.22 26.48 -30.06
CA ALA A 76 10.81 26.91 -30.01
C ALA A 76 9.97 26.48 -31.24
N ALA A 77 10.60 26.40 -32.42
CA ALA A 77 9.91 25.97 -33.65
C ALA A 77 9.84 24.44 -33.79
N HIS A 78 10.82 23.72 -33.22
CA HIS A 78 10.93 22.26 -33.25
C HIS A 78 11.28 21.79 -31.83
N PRO A 79 10.31 21.72 -30.90
CA PRO A 79 10.59 21.61 -29.47
C PRO A 79 11.37 20.37 -29.08
N ASN A 80 11.18 19.27 -29.78
CA ASN A 80 11.81 18.00 -29.44
C ASN A 80 13.28 17.96 -29.88
N GLY A 81 14.14 17.41 -29.03
CA GLY A 81 15.48 17.03 -29.42
C GLY A 81 15.44 15.86 -30.40
N THR A 82 16.37 15.84 -31.36
CA THR A 82 16.46 14.73 -32.32
C THR A 82 17.21 13.55 -31.70
N SER A 83 17.00 12.35 -32.24
CA SER A 83 17.77 11.18 -31.81
C SER A 83 19.25 11.31 -32.16
N GLY A 84 20.10 10.66 -31.37
CA GLY A 84 21.51 10.41 -31.70
C GLY A 84 21.66 9.38 -32.81
N GLY A 85 22.90 9.19 -33.27
CA GLY A 85 23.25 8.18 -34.25
C GLY A 85 22.94 6.79 -33.74
N TRP A 86 22.40 5.91 -34.59
CA TRP A 86 21.89 4.60 -34.13
C TRP A 86 22.96 3.68 -33.55
N LEU A 87 24.26 3.93 -33.83
CA LEU A 87 25.38 3.18 -33.27
C LEU A 87 25.93 3.89 -32.02
N PHE A 88 26.41 5.12 -32.17
CA PHE A 88 26.97 5.93 -31.09
C PHE A 88 26.42 7.35 -31.14
N GLY A 89 25.97 7.86 -29.99
CA GLY A 89 25.60 9.25 -29.84
C GLY A 89 24.49 9.46 -28.83
N ASP A 90 24.55 10.62 -28.19
CA ASP A 90 23.56 11.06 -27.23
C ASP A 90 22.34 11.63 -27.93
N GLY A 91 21.18 11.53 -27.27
CA GLY A 91 19.96 12.18 -27.70
C GLY A 91 20.01 13.69 -27.48
N GLY A 92 19.43 14.46 -28.39
CA GLY A 92 19.33 15.91 -28.26
C GLY A 92 18.40 16.31 -27.11
N ARG A 93 18.72 17.41 -26.40
CA ARG A 93 17.86 17.93 -25.34
C ARG A 93 16.56 18.51 -25.90
N GLY A 94 15.46 18.33 -25.19
CA GLY A 94 14.22 19.04 -25.45
C GLY A 94 14.34 20.54 -25.15
N TRP A 95 13.51 21.34 -25.82
CA TRP A 95 13.45 22.78 -25.64
C TRP A 95 12.78 23.15 -24.31
N ASN A 96 13.44 23.98 -23.50
CA ASN A 96 12.82 24.62 -22.35
C ASN A 96 11.89 25.73 -22.83
N SER A 97 10.59 25.54 -22.65
CA SER A 97 9.59 26.52 -23.07
C SER A 97 9.64 27.75 -22.15
N THR A 98 9.74 28.92 -22.76
CA THR A 98 9.58 30.21 -22.08
C THR A 98 8.21 30.83 -22.35
N VAL A 99 7.30 30.08 -22.98
CA VAL A 99 5.98 30.56 -23.43
C VAL A 99 4.91 29.94 -22.55
N ALA A 100 4.09 30.78 -21.91
CA ALA A 100 3.00 30.32 -21.04
C ALA A 100 2.03 29.41 -21.80
N GLY A 101 1.59 28.32 -21.16
CA GLY A 101 0.70 27.31 -21.73
C GLY A 101 1.34 26.40 -22.79
N VAL A 102 2.64 26.56 -23.09
CA VAL A 102 3.36 25.73 -24.07
C VAL A 102 4.28 24.76 -23.35
N ALA A 103 4.09 23.47 -23.61
CA ALA A 103 4.86 22.39 -23.03
C ALA A 103 6.33 22.44 -23.41
N GLY A 104 7.17 21.88 -22.55
CA GLY A 104 8.57 21.62 -22.87
C GLY A 104 8.71 20.55 -23.96
N GLY A 105 9.78 20.62 -24.72
CA GLY A 105 10.05 19.61 -25.75
C GLY A 105 10.56 18.29 -25.16
N ASN A 106 10.28 17.19 -25.83
CA ASN A 106 10.81 15.88 -25.44
C ASN A 106 12.30 15.77 -25.78
N GLY A 107 13.05 15.03 -24.98
CA GLY A 107 14.41 14.63 -25.31
C GLY A 107 14.46 13.59 -26.43
N GLY A 108 15.52 13.62 -27.24
CA GLY A 108 15.79 12.61 -28.26
C GLY A 108 16.33 11.31 -27.66
N ALA A 109 16.09 10.19 -28.34
CA ALA A 109 16.65 8.90 -27.92
C ALA A 109 18.14 8.77 -28.32
N ALA A 110 18.91 8.01 -27.55
CA ALA A 110 20.26 7.60 -27.92
C ALA A 110 20.27 6.42 -28.92
N GLY A 111 21.45 6.10 -29.44
CA GLY A 111 21.72 4.96 -30.31
C GLY A 111 21.87 3.61 -29.60
N ALA A 112 22.88 2.82 -29.96
CA ALA A 112 23.21 1.61 -29.22
C ALA A 112 23.99 1.92 -27.94
N VAL A 113 24.97 2.84 -28.01
CA VAL A 113 25.66 3.37 -26.84
C VAL A 113 25.48 4.89 -26.80
N GLY A 114 24.91 5.39 -25.70
CA GLY A 114 24.68 6.82 -25.49
C GLY A 114 23.60 7.10 -24.44
N ASN A 115 23.53 8.36 -24.04
CA ASN A 115 22.54 8.86 -23.10
C ASN A 115 21.36 9.49 -23.83
N GLY A 116 20.16 9.24 -23.33
CA GLY A 116 18.96 9.93 -23.80
C GLY A 116 19.01 11.43 -23.48
N GLY A 117 18.45 12.25 -24.36
CA GLY A 117 18.36 13.68 -24.15
C GLY A 117 17.41 14.03 -23.01
N THR A 118 17.72 15.07 -22.23
CA THR A 118 16.79 15.55 -21.18
C THR A 118 15.55 16.17 -21.81
N GLY A 119 14.39 15.95 -21.22
CA GLY A 119 13.18 16.70 -21.52
C GLY A 119 13.31 18.17 -21.13
N GLY A 120 12.64 19.04 -21.86
CA GLY A 120 12.62 20.48 -21.59
C GLY A 120 11.57 20.86 -20.54
N ASN A 121 11.83 21.91 -19.77
CA ASN A 121 10.85 22.45 -18.82
C ASN A 121 9.65 23.06 -19.54
N GLY A 122 8.46 22.91 -18.96
CA GLY A 122 7.24 23.56 -19.42
C GLY A 122 7.25 25.06 -19.13
N GLY A 123 6.62 25.84 -20.00
CA GLY A 123 6.30 27.24 -19.69
C GLY A 123 5.22 27.30 -18.60
N GLN A 124 4.93 28.51 -18.09
CA GLN A 124 3.92 28.70 -17.02
C GLN A 124 2.61 27.94 -17.31
N GLY A 125 2.15 27.10 -16.37
CA GLY A 125 0.95 26.26 -16.44
C GLY A 125 1.03 25.11 -17.45
N ALA A 126 2.20 24.81 -18.01
CA ALA A 126 2.40 23.81 -19.05
C ALA A 126 3.33 22.69 -18.59
N ASP A 127 3.14 21.53 -19.21
CA ASP A 127 3.80 20.30 -18.79
C ASP A 127 5.26 20.27 -19.24
N GLY A 128 6.10 19.58 -18.47
CA GLY A 128 7.47 19.28 -18.87
C GLY A 128 7.52 18.23 -19.98
N GLY A 129 8.54 18.30 -20.82
CA GLY A 129 8.79 17.29 -21.85
C GLY A 129 9.37 16.01 -21.26
N ASN A 130 9.11 14.87 -21.90
CA ASN A 130 9.67 13.58 -21.48
C ASN A 130 11.16 13.50 -21.80
N GLY A 131 11.90 12.76 -20.99
CA GLY A 131 13.27 12.36 -21.28
C GLY A 131 13.34 11.36 -22.43
N GLY A 132 14.43 11.41 -23.18
CA GLY A 132 14.71 10.48 -24.26
C GLY A 132 15.21 9.13 -23.74
N ALA A 133 14.94 8.07 -24.48
CA ALA A 133 15.40 6.72 -24.13
C ALA A 133 16.94 6.62 -24.17
N ALA A 134 17.48 5.81 -23.26
CA ALA A 134 18.89 5.43 -23.23
C ALA A 134 19.27 4.55 -24.41
N GLY A 135 20.58 4.34 -24.60
CA GLY A 135 21.10 3.44 -25.62
C GLY A 135 20.59 2.01 -25.48
N SER A 136 20.38 1.33 -26.61
CA SER A 136 19.82 -0.04 -26.62
C SER A 136 20.77 -1.11 -26.07
N LEU A 137 22.09 -0.87 -26.12
CA LEU A 137 23.12 -1.73 -25.55
C LEU A 137 23.59 -1.22 -24.19
N MET A 138 24.01 0.05 -24.14
CA MET A 138 24.46 0.71 -22.91
C MET A 138 24.02 2.18 -22.89
N GLY A 139 23.45 2.65 -21.79
CA GLY A 139 23.03 4.05 -21.74
C GLY A 139 22.45 4.53 -20.42
N ILE A 140 22.33 5.84 -20.30
CA ILE A 140 21.51 6.49 -19.26
C ILE A 140 20.33 7.20 -19.92
N GLY A 141 19.11 6.97 -19.44
CA GLY A 141 17.91 7.64 -19.92
C GLY A 141 17.91 9.11 -19.55
N GLY A 142 17.34 9.95 -20.42
CA GLY A 142 17.23 11.38 -20.16
C GLY A 142 16.27 11.67 -19.01
N ALA A 143 16.57 12.66 -18.17
CA ALA A 143 15.60 13.12 -17.16
C ALA A 143 14.40 13.81 -17.83
N GLY A 144 13.22 13.67 -17.25
CA GLY A 144 12.04 14.44 -17.61
C GLY A 144 12.16 15.90 -17.21
N GLY A 145 11.55 16.80 -17.99
CA GLY A 145 11.52 18.22 -17.71
C GLY A 145 10.53 18.57 -16.59
N HIS A 146 10.78 19.66 -15.87
CA HIS A 146 9.85 20.13 -14.84
C HIS A 146 8.60 20.77 -15.46
N GLY A 147 7.46 20.57 -14.83
CA GLY A 147 6.25 21.32 -15.13
C GLY A 147 6.41 22.80 -14.76
N GLY A 148 5.82 23.69 -15.56
CA GLY A 148 5.85 25.12 -15.28
C GLY A 148 4.90 25.50 -14.14
N ALA A 149 5.30 26.47 -13.31
CA ALA A 149 4.43 27.02 -12.28
C ALA A 149 3.12 27.57 -12.87
N GLY A 150 2.04 27.49 -12.11
CA GLY A 150 0.75 27.99 -12.51
C GLY A 150 0.72 29.52 -12.63
N THR A 151 -0.12 30.03 -13.53
CA THR A 151 -0.35 31.47 -13.71
C THR A 151 -1.82 31.73 -13.96
N VAL A 152 -2.35 32.80 -13.36
CA VAL A 152 -3.74 33.25 -13.53
C VAL A 152 -4.07 33.41 -15.02
N GLY A 153 -5.15 32.75 -15.45
CA GLY A 153 -5.63 32.79 -16.84
C GLY A 153 -5.09 31.69 -17.74
N ILE A 154 -4.16 30.84 -17.27
CA ILE A 154 -3.69 29.63 -17.96
C ILE A 154 -4.06 28.42 -17.10
N LYS A 155 -4.82 27.47 -17.66
CA LYS A 155 -5.36 26.30 -16.93
C LYS A 155 -5.88 26.65 -15.52
N GLY A 156 -6.61 27.76 -15.38
CA GLY A 156 -7.17 28.17 -14.09
C GLY A 156 -6.15 28.60 -13.01
N GLY A 157 -4.84 28.64 -13.30
CA GLY A 157 -3.80 28.86 -12.29
C GLY A 157 -3.06 27.59 -11.90
N ASP A 158 -3.36 26.43 -12.50
CA ASP A 158 -2.75 25.15 -12.15
C ASP A 158 -1.30 25.02 -12.65
N GLY A 159 -0.49 24.32 -11.86
CA GLY A 159 0.86 23.93 -12.26
C GLY A 159 0.85 22.84 -13.33
N GLY A 160 1.84 22.87 -14.22
CA GLY A 160 2.04 21.83 -15.22
C GLY A 160 2.57 20.53 -14.62
N ALA A 161 2.27 19.40 -15.24
CA ALA A 161 2.83 18.11 -14.84
C ALA A 161 4.33 18.02 -15.18
N GLY A 162 5.08 17.26 -14.41
CA GLY A 162 6.45 16.89 -14.76
C GLY A 162 6.49 15.87 -15.89
N GLY A 163 7.49 15.97 -16.77
CA GLY A 163 7.72 14.99 -17.83
C GLY A 163 8.26 13.68 -17.28
N HIS A 164 7.96 12.57 -17.95
CA HIS A 164 8.49 11.25 -17.58
C HIS A 164 9.99 11.17 -17.86
N GLY A 165 10.69 10.38 -17.04
CA GLY A 165 12.07 9.99 -17.34
C GLY A 165 12.14 9.03 -18.52
N GLY A 166 13.25 9.06 -19.25
CA GLY A 166 13.49 8.19 -20.39
C GLY A 166 13.83 6.77 -19.95
N ASP A 167 13.22 5.78 -20.60
CA ASP A 167 13.49 4.36 -20.35
C ASP A 167 14.94 3.99 -20.70
N ALA A 168 15.45 2.94 -20.05
CA ALA A 168 16.73 2.34 -20.38
C ALA A 168 16.54 0.90 -20.89
N LEU A 169 16.71 0.72 -22.20
CA LEU A 169 16.74 -0.59 -22.82
C LEU A 169 18.01 -1.35 -22.43
N GLY A 170 19.18 -0.72 -22.61
CA GLY A 170 20.47 -1.08 -22.00
C GLY A 170 20.72 -2.56 -21.78
N TYR A 171 20.74 -3.38 -22.85
CA TYR A 171 20.88 -4.84 -22.75
C TYR A 171 22.01 -5.28 -21.79
N GLU A 172 23.17 -4.62 -21.87
CA GLU A 172 24.31 -4.85 -20.97
C GLU A 172 24.33 -3.89 -19.77
N PHE A 173 23.87 -2.65 -19.94
CA PHE A 173 23.80 -1.67 -18.85
C PHE A 173 22.80 -0.55 -19.14
N GLY A 174 21.92 -0.25 -18.18
CA GLY A 174 20.96 0.84 -18.31
C GLY A 174 20.66 1.53 -16.97
N ILE A 175 20.76 2.85 -16.90
CA ILE A 175 20.12 3.62 -15.81
C ILE A 175 19.01 4.44 -16.42
N ALA A 176 17.78 4.23 -16.01
CA ALA A 176 16.67 5.00 -16.56
C ALA A 176 16.63 6.44 -15.98
N GLY A 177 16.05 7.35 -16.73
CA GLY A 177 15.98 8.76 -16.38
C GLY A 177 14.99 9.02 -15.25
N ASN A 178 15.25 10.02 -14.42
CA ASN A 178 14.30 10.46 -13.39
C ASN A 178 13.15 11.25 -14.03
N GLY A 179 11.96 11.16 -13.46
CA GLY A 179 10.85 12.03 -13.81
C GLY A 179 11.05 13.47 -13.32
N GLY A 180 10.46 14.42 -14.04
CA GLY A 180 10.46 15.83 -13.68
C GLY A 180 9.49 16.14 -12.55
N GLY A 181 9.81 17.13 -11.73
CA GLY A 181 8.86 17.64 -10.73
C GLY A 181 7.69 18.39 -11.37
N GLY A 182 6.50 18.30 -10.77
CA GLY A 182 5.35 19.11 -11.15
C GLY A 182 5.52 20.57 -10.74
N GLY A 183 4.85 21.47 -11.46
CA GLY A 183 4.85 22.90 -11.16
C GLY A 183 3.94 23.23 -9.98
N ASP A 184 4.31 24.22 -9.17
CA ASP A 184 3.42 24.75 -8.12
C ASP A 184 2.22 25.47 -8.75
N GLY A 185 1.05 25.40 -8.15
CA GLY A 185 -0.11 26.21 -8.50
C GLY A 185 0.09 27.69 -8.16
N ALA A 186 -0.59 28.58 -8.89
CA ALA A 186 -0.45 30.02 -8.72
C ALA A 186 -0.92 30.50 -7.33
N LEU A 187 -0.09 31.25 -6.61
CA LEU A 187 -0.54 31.99 -5.43
C LEU A 187 -1.30 33.25 -5.87
N LEU A 188 -2.51 33.44 -5.33
CA LEU A 188 -3.20 34.73 -5.43
C LEU A 188 -2.93 35.52 -4.15
N ALA A 189 -2.39 36.73 -4.30
CA ALA A 189 -2.22 37.64 -3.18
C ALA A 189 -3.59 38.01 -2.59
N ASP A 190 -3.72 37.85 -1.28
CA ASP A 190 -4.83 38.33 -0.48
C ASP A 190 -4.90 39.86 -0.52
N GLY A 191 -6.08 40.43 -0.82
CA GLY A 191 -6.31 41.86 -0.57
C GLY A 191 -7.15 42.66 -1.58
N ALA A 192 -7.76 42.05 -2.59
CA ALA A 192 -8.88 42.70 -3.26
C ALA A 192 -10.17 42.08 -2.73
N ASP A 193 -10.81 42.78 -1.80
CA ASP A 193 -12.25 42.65 -1.60
C ASP A 193 -12.90 42.59 -2.98
N GLY A 194 -13.82 41.64 -3.17
CA GLY A 194 -14.75 41.62 -4.29
C GLY A 194 -15.59 42.89 -4.26
N GLY A 195 -15.01 43.99 -4.74
CA GLY A 195 -15.72 45.20 -5.12
C GLY A 195 -16.61 44.85 -6.29
N HIS A 196 -17.85 44.47 -5.98
CA HIS A 196 -19.01 44.36 -6.86
C HIS A 196 -18.69 44.14 -8.37
N GLY A 197 -18.46 42.88 -8.76
CA GLY A 197 -18.69 42.45 -10.16
C GLY A 197 -17.48 41.95 -10.97
N GLY A 198 -16.47 41.32 -10.37
CA GLY A 198 -15.43 40.60 -11.12
C GLY A 198 -15.04 39.30 -10.43
N ASP A 199 -15.10 38.18 -11.16
CA ASP A 199 -14.68 36.85 -10.69
C ASP A 199 -13.15 36.84 -10.47
N GLY A 200 -12.72 37.06 -9.23
CA GLY A 200 -11.35 36.77 -8.81
C GLY A 200 -11.09 35.27 -8.88
N GLY A 201 -9.95 34.85 -9.44
CA GLY A 201 -9.61 33.43 -9.61
C GLY A 201 -9.52 32.68 -8.27
N ASN A 202 -9.70 31.36 -8.29
CA ASN A 202 -9.60 30.50 -7.12
C ASN A 202 -8.23 29.77 -7.15
N GLY A 203 -7.14 30.40 -6.68
CA GLY A 203 -5.80 29.76 -6.56
C GLY A 203 -5.37 28.89 -7.77
N GLY A 204 -4.58 27.85 -7.53
CA GLY A 204 -4.36 26.76 -8.50
C GLY A 204 -3.89 25.48 -7.81
N VAL A 205 -4.14 24.32 -8.41
CA VAL A 205 -3.57 23.04 -7.94
C VAL A 205 -2.14 22.87 -8.42
N GLY A 206 -1.34 22.10 -7.67
CA GLY A 206 -0.03 21.69 -8.14
C GLY A 206 -0.13 20.68 -9.29
N GLY A 207 0.92 20.60 -10.11
CA GLY A 207 1.05 19.58 -11.14
C GLY A 207 1.59 18.27 -10.56
N ASN A 208 1.18 17.13 -11.11
CA ASN A 208 1.75 15.83 -10.73
C ASN A 208 3.22 15.72 -11.15
N GLY A 209 4.00 14.97 -10.38
CA GLY A 209 5.35 14.60 -10.76
C GLY A 209 5.36 13.57 -11.90
N GLY A 210 6.37 13.63 -12.76
CA GLY A 210 6.57 12.65 -13.83
C GLY A 210 7.08 11.32 -13.28
N ASN A 211 6.65 10.20 -13.87
CA ASN A 211 7.22 8.88 -13.55
C ASN A 211 8.71 8.79 -13.91
N GLY A 212 9.46 7.98 -13.17
CA GLY A 212 10.79 7.54 -13.59
C GLY A 212 10.70 6.57 -14.77
N GLY A 213 11.76 6.55 -15.59
CA GLY A 213 11.85 5.61 -16.71
C GLY A 213 12.08 4.17 -16.24
N ASN A 214 11.62 3.20 -17.02
CA ASN A 214 11.76 1.78 -16.76
C ASN A 214 13.08 1.23 -17.30
N VAL A 215 13.55 0.11 -16.73
CA VAL A 215 14.69 -0.66 -17.26
C VAL A 215 14.21 -2.00 -17.80
N THR A 216 14.58 -2.33 -19.03
CA THR A 216 14.28 -3.64 -19.65
C THR A 216 15.52 -4.49 -19.93
N GLY A 217 16.72 -3.96 -19.67
CA GLY A 217 18.01 -4.63 -19.88
C GLY A 217 18.50 -5.41 -18.68
N GLN A 218 19.56 -6.21 -18.84
CA GLN A 218 20.00 -7.15 -17.81
C GLN A 218 20.55 -6.49 -16.55
N HIS A 219 21.11 -5.27 -16.65
CA HIS A 219 21.73 -4.61 -15.50
C HIS A 219 21.28 -3.16 -15.44
N GLY A 220 20.66 -2.75 -14.34
CA GLY A 220 20.23 -1.35 -14.26
C GLY A 220 19.41 -0.93 -13.08
N SER A 221 19.14 0.38 -13.02
CA SER A 221 18.27 0.98 -12.01
C SER A 221 17.17 1.80 -12.68
N GLY A 222 15.93 1.60 -12.23
CA GLY A 222 14.79 2.43 -12.63
C GLY A 222 14.99 3.88 -12.19
N GLY A 223 14.39 4.80 -12.94
CA GLY A 223 14.47 6.23 -12.64
C GLY A 223 13.64 6.59 -11.42
N ALA A 224 14.05 7.59 -10.65
CA ALA A 224 13.19 8.12 -9.58
C ALA A 224 11.97 8.85 -10.17
N GLY A 225 10.82 8.74 -9.52
CA GLY A 225 9.67 9.58 -9.79
C GLY A 225 9.92 11.03 -9.36
N GLY A 226 9.37 11.98 -10.11
CA GLY A 226 9.38 13.39 -9.78
C GLY A 226 8.40 13.73 -8.66
N ASN A 227 8.68 14.77 -7.88
CA ASN A 227 7.75 15.23 -6.84
C ASN A 227 6.56 15.99 -7.46
N GLY A 228 5.39 15.92 -6.82
CA GLY A 228 4.26 16.79 -7.13
C GLY A 228 4.54 18.24 -6.73
N GLY A 229 3.93 19.18 -7.45
CA GLY A 229 3.95 20.60 -7.11
C GLY A 229 2.96 20.94 -6.00
N ASN A 230 3.21 22.03 -5.28
CA ASN A 230 2.30 22.50 -4.23
C ASN A 230 1.12 23.26 -4.84
N GLY A 231 -0.08 23.05 -4.32
CA GLY A 231 -1.26 23.82 -4.70
C GLY A 231 -1.68 24.83 -3.63
N THR A 232 -2.32 25.90 -4.09
CA THR A 232 -2.81 27.02 -3.28
C THR A 232 -4.34 27.09 -3.23
N LEU A 233 -5.02 26.32 -4.10
CA LEU A 233 -6.48 26.24 -4.14
C LEU A 233 -7.03 25.38 -2.99
N VAL A 234 -7.99 25.90 -2.22
CA VAL A 234 -8.67 25.11 -1.18
C VAL A 234 -9.72 24.20 -1.81
N GLY A 235 -9.72 22.92 -1.46
CA GLY A 235 -10.74 21.94 -1.85
C GLY A 235 -10.21 20.72 -2.62
N PRO A 236 -9.45 20.90 -3.71
CA PRO A 236 -8.85 19.77 -4.44
C PRO A 236 -7.83 19.01 -3.60
N LEU A 237 -7.55 17.75 -3.99
CA LEU A 237 -6.53 16.93 -3.34
C LEU A 237 -5.10 17.33 -3.79
N PRO A 238 -4.07 17.01 -2.99
CA PRO A 238 -2.69 17.32 -3.33
C PRO A 238 -2.22 16.54 -4.56
N ALA A 239 -1.42 17.19 -5.40
CA ALA A 239 -0.79 16.56 -6.56
C ALA A 239 0.10 15.39 -6.13
N LEU A 240 0.03 14.28 -6.86
CA LEU A 240 0.87 13.13 -6.59
C LEU A 240 2.30 13.34 -7.07
N GLY A 241 3.24 12.65 -6.41
CA GLY A 241 4.53 12.34 -7.03
C GLY A 241 4.38 11.27 -8.10
N GLY A 242 5.34 11.19 -9.02
CA GLY A 242 5.41 10.13 -10.02
C GLY A 242 5.83 8.79 -9.40
N ALA A 243 5.42 7.70 -10.03
CA ALA A 243 5.96 6.38 -9.70
C ALA A 243 7.47 6.32 -9.99
N GLY A 244 8.17 5.49 -9.23
CA GLY A 244 9.52 5.08 -9.62
C GLY A 244 9.47 4.18 -10.86
N GLY A 245 10.59 4.12 -11.57
CA GLY A 245 10.76 3.23 -12.70
C GLY A 245 10.97 1.78 -12.26
N THR A 246 10.38 0.86 -13.00
CA THR A 246 10.51 -0.59 -12.79
C THR A 246 11.81 -1.14 -13.39
N THR A 247 12.13 -2.40 -13.07
CA THR A 247 13.33 -3.09 -13.59
C THR A 247 12.98 -4.47 -14.14
N VAL A 248 13.98 -5.24 -14.57
CA VAL A 248 13.78 -6.65 -14.91
C VAL A 248 14.01 -7.55 -13.69
N PRO A 249 13.36 -8.74 -13.64
CA PRO A 249 13.53 -9.67 -12.55
C PRO A 249 14.99 -10.03 -12.24
N GLY A 250 15.40 -9.80 -11.00
CA GLY A 250 16.63 -10.36 -10.41
C GLY A 250 17.92 -9.56 -10.54
N LEU A 251 17.96 -8.47 -11.31
CA LEU A 251 19.22 -7.77 -11.65
C LEU A 251 19.13 -6.23 -11.66
N GLY A 252 18.13 -5.66 -10.98
CA GLY A 252 17.94 -4.21 -10.92
C GLY A 252 17.21 -3.71 -9.68
N THR A 253 17.31 -2.40 -9.45
CA THR A 253 16.63 -1.71 -8.35
C THR A 253 15.56 -0.76 -8.87
N HIS A 254 14.34 -0.87 -8.34
CA HIS A 254 13.26 0.07 -8.62
C HIS A 254 13.65 1.50 -8.21
N GLY A 255 13.21 2.49 -8.99
CA GLY A 255 13.43 3.89 -8.67
C GLY A 255 12.66 4.34 -7.43
N THR A 256 13.14 5.36 -6.73
CA THR A 256 12.38 5.92 -5.60
C THR A 256 11.11 6.61 -6.09
N VAL A 257 10.01 6.48 -5.35
CA VAL A 257 8.75 7.18 -5.65
C VAL A 257 8.87 8.68 -5.37
N GLY A 258 8.16 9.49 -6.16
CA GLY A 258 8.07 10.93 -5.95
C GLY A 258 7.20 11.26 -4.74
N ARG A 259 7.49 12.38 -4.07
CA ARG A 259 6.66 12.88 -2.97
C ARG A 259 5.44 13.65 -3.51
N PRO A 260 4.26 13.51 -2.90
CA PRO A 260 3.15 14.40 -3.17
C PRO A 260 3.49 15.86 -2.83
N GLY A 261 2.81 16.79 -3.49
CA GLY A 261 2.86 18.21 -3.13
C GLY A 261 2.05 18.50 -1.87
N ALA A 262 2.23 19.70 -1.30
CA ALA A 262 1.33 20.23 -0.28
C ALA A 262 0.11 20.91 -0.93
N GLN A 263 -1.03 20.92 -0.25
CA GLN A 263 -2.24 21.58 -0.74
C GLN A 263 -2.85 22.47 0.33
N ALA A 264 -3.16 23.71 -0.03
CA ALA A 264 -3.83 24.64 0.87
C ALA A 264 -5.19 24.10 1.35
N GLY A 265 -5.43 24.21 2.66
CA GLY A 265 -6.68 23.74 3.27
C GLY A 265 -6.73 22.25 3.58
N ILE A 266 -5.75 21.46 3.15
CA ILE A 266 -5.57 20.07 3.58
C ILE A 266 -4.50 20.07 4.68
N PRO A 267 -4.88 19.81 5.95
CA PRO A 267 -3.94 19.86 7.05
C PRO A 267 -2.84 18.80 6.87
N SER A 268 -1.58 19.23 6.85
CA SER A 268 -0.41 18.34 6.97
C SER A 268 -0.14 17.91 8.42
N SER A 269 -1.05 18.23 9.34
CA SER A 269 -1.03 17.87 10.76
C SER A 269 -2.47 17.86 11.30
N PRO A 270 -2.84 16.93 12.19
CA PRO A 270 -4.23 16.66 12.56
C PRO A 270 -4.96 17.88 13.09
N GLY A 271 -5.97 18.32 12.35
CA GLY A 271 -7.11 19.07 12.89
C GLY A 271 -8.26 18.16 13.34
N GLY A 272 -8.11 16.84 13.19
CA GLY A 272 -9.11 15.82 13.55
C GLY A 272 -8.79 15.09 14.85
N THR A 273 -9.78 14.37 15.37
CA THR A 273 -9.59 13.44 16.50
C THR A 273 -8.59 12.36 16.09
N ALA A 274 -7.60 12.07 16.94
CA ALA A 274 -6.67 10.98 16.69
C ALA A 274 -7.43 9.66 16.49
N PRO A 275 -6.92 8.73 15.64
CA PRO A 275 -7.50 7.39 15.51
C PRO A 275 -7.68 6.73 16.88
N LEU A 276 -8.73 5.92 17.05
CA LEU A 276 -8.93 5.19 18.31
C LEU A 276 -7.75 4.24 18.60
N ILE A 277 -7.14 3.72 17.54
CA ILE A 277 -6.05 2.75 17.57
C ILE A 277 -4.95 3.23 16.63
N THR A 278 -3.71 3.13 17.10
CA THR A 278 -2.48 3.44 16.36
C THR A 278 -1.43 2.36 16.62
N THR A 279 -0.19 2.59 16.19
CA THR A 279 0.93 1.66 16.35
C THR A 279 1.90 2.11 17.43
N THR A 280 2.42 1.16 18.20
CA THR A 280 3.50 1.35 19.17
C THR A 280 4.43 0.14 19.12
N GLY A 281 5.57 0.29 18.43
CA GLY A 281 6.46 -0.85 18.15
C GLY A 281 5.68 -1.98 17.48
N ASN A 282 5.72 -3.17 18.07
CA ASN A 282 5.05 -4.36 17.51
C ASN A 282 3.56 -4.49 17.90
N TRP A 283 2.94 -3.45 18.48
CA TRP A 283 1.59 -3.53 19.02
C TRP A 283 0.66 -2.48 18.42
N LEU A 284 -0.58 -2.87 18.20
CA LEU A 284 -1.68 -1.92 18.08
C LEU A 284 -2.03 -1.39 19.48
N THR A 285 -2.15 -0.07 19.62
CA THR A 285 -2.42 0.57 20.91
C THR A 285 -3.45 1.67 20.80
N ASN A 286 -4.25 1.86 21.85
CA ASN A 286 -5.14 3.02 21.93
C ASN A 286 -4.40 4.29 22.38
N SER A 287 -5.13 5.41 22.45
CA SER A 287 -4.60 6.72 22.87
C SER A 287 -4.05 6.77 24.30
N GLN A 288 -4.31 5.76 25.13
CA GLN A 288 -3.79 5.63 26.50
C GLN A 288 -2.52 4.75 26.56
N GLY A 289 -2.09 4.23 25.41
CA GLY A 289 -0.95 3.31 25.25
C GLY A 289 -1.26 1.87 25.65
N GLN A 290 -2.55 1.51 25.81
CA GLN A 290 -2.96 0.14 26.10
C GLN A 290 -2.90 -0.70 24.83
N VAL A 291 -2.40 -1.94 24.94
CA VAL A 291 -2.41 -2.88 23.80
C VAL A 291 -3.85 -3.27 23.47
N THR A 292 -4.20 -3.21 22.19
CA THR A 292 -5.51 -3.62 21.68
C THR A 292 -5.36 -4.88 20.84
N VAL A 293 -6.15 -5.91 21.14
CA VAL A 293 -6.26 -7.13 20.33
C VAL A 293 -7.61 -7.10 19.63
N LEU A 294 -7.59 -7.29 18.32
CA LEU A 294 -8.76 -7.15 17.46
C LEU A 294 -9.18 -8.53 16.94
N ARG A 295 -10.42 -8.95 17.17
CA ARG A 295 -10.97 -10.21 16.65
C ARG A 295 -12.32 -9.96 16.02
N GLY A 296 -12.51 -10.48 14.82
CA GLY A 296 -13.68 -10.15 14.04
C GLY A 296 -13.79 -10.93 12.74
N LEU A 297 -14.53 -10.36 11.79
CA LEU A 297 -14.89 -11.03 10.54
C LEU A 297 -14.69 -10.10 9.34
N ASN A 298 -14.55 -10.73 8.18
CA ASN A 298 -14.59 -10.09 6.88
C ASN A 298 -16.05 -9.87 6.45
N VAL A 299 -16.38 -8.63 6.09
CA VAL A 299 -17.66 -8.25 5.46
C VAL A 299 -17.32 -7.66 4.10
N VAL A 300 -17.33 -8.55 3.11
CA VAL A 300 -16.90 -8.27 1.74
C VAL A 300 -17.89 -8.92 0.79
N ASP A 301 -18.27 -8.21 -0.26
CA ASP A 301 -19.03 -8.80 -1.37
C ASP A 301 -18.10 -9.03 -2.55
N ILE A 302 -18.00 -10.30 -2.96
CA ILE A 302 -17.23 -10.74 -4.13
C ILE A 302 -18.13 -11.38 -5.19
N THR A 303 -19.46 -11.33 -5.03
CA THR A 303 -20.42 -12.00 -5.91
C THR A 303 -21.03 -10.99 -6.89
N PRO A 304 -20.75 -11.05 -8.19
CA PRO A 304 -21.35 -10.14 -9.16
C PRO A 304 -22.88 -10.29 -9.27
N PRO A 305 -23.64 -9.18 -9.42
CA PRO A 305 -23.17 -7.80 -9.38
C PRO A 305 -22.81 -7.40 -7.94
N LEU A 306 -21.61 -6.83 -7.77
CA LEU A 306 -21.09 -6.40 -6.47
C LEU A 306 -21.98 -5.34 -5.85
N GLN A 307 -22.22 -5.43 -4.54
CA GLN A 307 -23.04 -4.50 -3.77
C GLN A 307 -22.33 -4.05 -2.50
N THR A 308 -22.79 -2.92 -1.94
CA THR A 308 -22.32 -2.50 -0.62
C THR A 308 -22.88 -3.44 0.45
N PRO A 309 -22.19 -3.59 1.61
CA PRO A 309 -22.69 -4.43 2.70
C PRO A 309 -24.13 -4.11 3.10
N SER A 310 -24.48 -2.83 3.19
CA SER A 310 -25.85 -2.40 3.50
C SER A 310 -26.88 -2.80 2.44
N ALA A 311 -26.49 -2.87 1.17
CA ALA A 311 -27.36 -3.32 0.08
C ALA A 311 -27.58 -4.86 0.13
N ASN A 312 -26.58 -5.61 0.60
CA ASN A 312 -26.71 -7.04 0.89
C ASN A 312 -27.46 -7.36 2.20
N GLY A 313 -27.91 -6.34 2.92
CA GLY A 313 -28.73 -6.49 4.12
C GLY A 313 -27.98 -6.31 5.44
N PHE A 314 -26.65 -6.16 5.42
CA PHE A 314 -25.86 -5.98 6.64
C PHE A 314 -26.30 -4.71 7.39
N GLY A 315 -26.65 -4.86 8.67
CA GLY A 315 -27.28 -3.80 9.46
C GLY A 315 -26.93 -3.80 10.95
N ALA A 316 -27.77 -3.12 11.72
CA ALA A 316 -27.56 -2.92 13.15
C ALA A 316 -27.73 -4.20 13.98
N ASP A 317 -28.58 -5.13 13.53
CA ASP A 317 -28.75 -6.45 14.15
C ASP A 317 -27.51 -7.35 13.94
N ASP A 318 -26.87 -7.27 12.78
CA ASP A 318 -25.58 -7.92 12.52
C ASP A 318 -24.47 -7.36 13.42
N ALA A 319 -24.35 -6.02 13.49
CA ALA A 319 -23.38 -5.36 14.37
C ALA A 319 -23.61 -5.70 15.85
N ALA A 320 -24.87 -5.73 16.30
CA ALA A 320 -25.24 -6.14 17.64
C ALA A 320 -24.90 -7.62 17.90
N PHE A 321 -25.13 -8.50 16.93
CA PHE A 321 -24.77 -9.92 17.01
C PHE A 321 -23.25 -10.11 17.13
N LEU A 322 -22.46 -9.39 16.33
CA LEU A 322 -21.00 -9.43 16.41
C LEU A 322 -20.51 -8.98 17.79
N ALA A 323 -20.99 -7.82 18.27
CA ALA A 323 -20.61 -7.28 19.57
C ALA A 323 -21.03 -8.20 20.74
N ALA A 324 -22.23 -8.80 20.66
CA ALA A 324 -22.72 -9.74 21.68
C ALA A 324 -21.87 -11.01 21.80
N ASN A 325 -21.15 -11.38 20.72
CA ASN A 325 -20.23 -12.52 20.69
C ASN A 325 -18.76 -12.11 20.92
N GLY A 326 -18.52 -10.85 21.29
CA GLY A 326 -17.21 -10.36 21.70
C GLY A 326 -16.30 -9.91 20.56
N PHE A 327 -16.80 -9.84 19.32
CA PHE A 327 -16.02 -9.30 18.20
C PHE A 327 -15.93 -7.77 18.30
N ASN A 328 -14.80 -7.20 17.92
CA ASN A 328 -14.51 -5.76 18.04
C ASN A 328 -13.88 -5.14 16.78
N VAL A 329 -13.74 -5.90 15.69
CA VAL A 329 -13.30 -5.40 14.39
C VAL A 329 -14.12 -6.01 13.26
N VAL A 330 -14.26 -5.29 12.15
CA VAL A 330 -14.68 -5.83 10.86
C VAL A 330 -13.68 -5.39 9.81
N ARG A 331 -13.19 -6.32 8.99
CA ARG A 331 -12.47 -6.02 7.75
C ARG A 331 -13.52 -5.81 6.66
N LEU A 332 -13.68 -4.57 6.24
CA LEU A 332 -14.78 -4.07 5.44
C LEU A 332 -14.29 -3.84 4.00
N GLY A 333 -14.81 -4.63 3.07
CA GLY A 333 -14.39 -4.60 1.68
C GLY A 333 -14.77 -3.28 0.99
N VAL A 334 -13.79 -2.72 0.30
CA VAL A 334 -13.89 -1.59 -0.63
C VAL A 334 -13.42 -2.09 -1.99
N ASP A 335 -14.21 -1.88 -3.03
CA ASP A 335 -13.93 -2.36 -4.37
C ASP A 335 -13.50 -1.21 -5.29
N TRP A 336 -12.42 -1.40 -6.04
CA TRP A 336 -11.87 -0.35 -6.90
C TRP A 336 -12.86 -0.01 -8.03
N SER A 337 -13.52 -1.01 -8.61
CA SER A 337 -14.48 -0.83 -9.70
C SER A 337 -15.73 -0.04 -9.27
N LEU A 338 -16.19 -0.21 -8.03
CA LEU A 338 -17.29 0.56 -7.46
C LEU A 338 -16.87 1.99 -7.06
N LEU A 339 -15.68 2.15 -6.48
CA LEU A 339 -15.16 3.45 -6.08
C LEU A 339 -14.78 4.32 -7.28
N GLN A 340 -14.19 3.72 -8.31
CA GLN A 340 -13.70 4.42 -9.50
C GLN A 340 -14.22 3.75 -10.78
N PRO A 341 -15.53 3.92 -11.08
CA PRO A 341 -16.16 3.24 -12.21
C PRO A 341 -15.63 3.70 -13.57
N GLN A 342 -15.02 4.88 -13.65
CA GLN A 342 -14.35 5.39 -14.85
C GLN A 342 -12.99 6.01 -14.48
N PRO A 343 -12.01 6.03 -15.39
CA PRO A 343 -10.71 6.63 -15.14
C PRO A 343 -10.83 8.07 -14.60
N GLY A 344 -10.35 8.32 -13.38
CA GLY A 344 -10.38 9.63 -12.72
C GLY A 344 -11.74 10.12 -12.21
N VAL A 345 -12.78 9.29 -12.23
CA VAL A 345 -14.13 9.63 -11.72
C VAL A 345 -14.44 8.77 -10.50
N TYR A 346 -14.68 9.41 -9.35
CA TYR A 346 -14.95 8.74 -8.09
C TYR A 346 -16.44 8.78 -7.72
N ASP A 347 -16.95 7.67 -7.15
CA ASP A 347 -18.32 7.57 -6.64
C ASP A 347 -18.36 7.82 -5.11
N ASP A 348 -18.64 9.07 -4.72
CA ASP A 348 -18.80 9.43 -3.31
C ASP A 348 -20.08 8.88 -2.67
N ALA A 349 -21.08 8.49 -3.47
CA ALA A 349 -22.29 7.85 -2.94
C ALA A 349 -21.99 6.41 -2.49
N TYR A 350 -21.11 5.71 -3.21
CA TYR A 350 -20.54 4.45 -2.77
C TYR A 350 -19.80 4.61 -1.42
N LEU A 351 -18.90 5.59 -1.31
CA LEU A 351 -18.19 5.86 -0.05
C LEU A 351 -19.13 6.25 1.11
N ALA A 352 -20.21 6.98 0.82
CA ALA A 352 -21.23 7.32 1.81
C ALA A 352 -21.92 6.06 2.36
N SER A 353 -22.18 5.06 1.51
CA SER A 353 -22.74 3.78 1.92
C SER A 353 -21.77 2.97 2.78
N ILE A 354 -20.47 2.93 2.42
CA ILE A 354 -19.43 2.31 3.26
C ILE A 354 -19.35 3.00 4.63
N LYS A 355 -19.37 4.34 4.64
CA LYS A 355 -19.35 5.13 5.88
C LYS A 355 -20.57 4.87 6.77
N GLN A 356 -21.74 4.66 6.21
CA GLN A 356 -22.91 4.26 6.98
C GLN A 356 -22.70 2.92 7.68
N THR A 357 -22.06 1.94 7.02
CA THR A 357 -21.71 0.66 7.65
C THR A 357 -20.68 0.84 8.77
N VAL A 358 -19.64 1.66 8.54
CA VAL A 358 -18.65 2.02 9.59
C VAL A 358 -19.34 2.63 10.81
N GLN A 359 -20.31 3.53 10.60
CA GLN A 359 -21.08 4.14 11.69
C GLN A 359 -21.90 3.09 12.46
N THR A 360 -22.64 2.23 11.76
CA THR A 360 -23.42 1.13 12.37
C THR A 360 -22.54 0.22 13.23
N LEU A 361 -21.34 -0.11 12.77
CA LEU A 361 -20.36 -0.90 13.53
C LEU A 361 -19.85 -0.13 14.76
N SER A 362 -19.52 1.15 14.59
CA SER A 362 -19.00 2.00 15.66
C SER A 362 -19.97 2.20 16.83
N GLU A 363 -21.28 2.27 16.54
CA GLU A 363 -22.35 2.36 17.54
C GLU A 363 -22.39 1.12 18.46
N HIS A 364 -21.79 0.02 18.02
CA HIS A 364 -21.68 -1.24 18.76
C HIS A 364 -20.25 -1.50 19.27
N GLY A 365 -19.36 -0.51 19.20
CA GLY A 365 -17.98 -0.62 19.68
C GLY A 365 -17.05 -1.44 18.78
N ILE A 366 -17.41 -1.58 17.50
CA ILE A 366 -16.63 -2.32 16.50
C ILE A 366 -15.91 -1.32 15.58
N VAL A 367 -14.61 -1.46 15.43
CA VAL A 367 -13.81 -0.64 14.48
C VAL A 367 -13.75 -1.29 13.10
N SER A 368 -13.54 -0.50 12.06
CA SER A 368 -13.50 -0.98 10.67
C SER A 368 -12.11 -0.85 10.05
N LEU A 369 -11.55 -1.94 9.54
CA LEU A 369 -10.42 -1.93 8.61
C LEU A 369 -10.97 -1.80 7.20
N LEU A 370 -10.65 -0.72 6.48
CA LEU A 370 -11.09 -0.56 5.10
C LEU A 370 -10.12 -1.29 4.18
N ASP A 371 -10.60 -2.35 3.54
CA ASP A 371 -9.79 -3.26 2.73
C ASP A 371 -10.06 -3.06 1.24
N MET A 372 -9.03 -2.67 0.47
CA MET A 372 -9.13 -2.59 -0.98
C MET A 372 -9.09 -4.00 -1.58
N HIS A 373 -10.28 -4.59 -1.72
CA HIS A 373 -10.48 -6.01 -1.95
C HIS A 373 -10.45 -6.39 -3.44
N GLU A 374 -9.39 -6.04 -4.17
CA GLU A 374 -9.25 -6.40 -5.58
C GLU A 374 -7.79 -6.45 -6.05
N ASN A 375 -7.49 -7.40 -6.95
CA ASN A 375 -6.17 -7.56 -7.57
C ASN A 375 -6.07 -7.03 -9.01
N VAL A 376 -7.15 -7.07 -9.80
CA VAL A 376 -7.09 -6.85 -11.26
C VAL A 376 -7.72 -5.52 -11.68
N GLY A 377 -8.64 -5.00 -10.87
CA GLY A 377 -9.23 -3.68 -11.05
C GLY A 377 -10.32 -3.63 -12.12
N PRO A 378 -10.94 -2.46 -12.31
CA PRO A 378 -12.02 -2.26 -13.26
C PRO A 378 -11.60 -2.57 -14.71
N ASP A 379 -12.57 -2.89 -15.56
CA ASP A 379 -12.37 -3.21 -16.98
C ASP A 379 -11.50 -2.16 -17.71
N TRP A 380 -11.65 -0.87 -17.39
CA TRP A 380 -10.85 0.17 -18.02
C TRP A 380 -9.36 0.10 -17.65
N ALA A 381 -9.02 -0.43 -16.48
CA ALA A 381 -7.64 -0.60 -16.00
C ALA A 381 -6.95 -1.81 -16.65
N THR A 382 -7.72 -2.85 -16.98
CA THR A 382 -7.22 -4.08 -17.61
C THR A 382 -7.14 -3.98 -19.15
N GLY A 383 -7.85 -3.01 -19.74
CA GLY A 383 -7.96 -2.79 -21.18
C GLY A 383 -9.22 -3.41 -21.80
N GLY A 384 -10.25 -3.65 -21.00
CA GLY A 384 -11.52 -4.27 -21.32
C GLY A 384 -11.81 -5.46 -20.40
N PRO A 385 -13.06 -5.95 -20.37
CA PRO A 385 -13.42 -7.11 -19.56
C PRO A 385 -12.53 -8.30 -19.87
N LEU A 386 -11.98 -8.90 -18.81
CA LEU A 386 -11.14 -10.08 -18.95
C LEU A 386 -12.00 -11.27 -19.42
N PRO A 387 -11.49 -12.07 -20.36
CA PRO A 387 -12.18 -13.29 -20.76
C PRO A 387 -12.29 -14.24 -19.55
N PRO A 388 -13.36 -15.04 -19.44
CA PRO A 388 -13.45 -16.08 -18.43
C PRO A 388 -12.26 -17.03 -18.51
N SER A 389 -11.66 -17.36 -17.37
CA SER A 389 -10.55 -18.31 -17.34
C SER A 389 -11.01 -19.69 -17.82
N THR A 390 -10.16 -20.36 -18.60
CA THR A 390 -10.36 -21.76 -19.01
C THR A 390 -9.71 -22.76 -18.05
N LEU A 391 -8.99 -22.26 -17.04
CA LEU A 391 -8.32 -23.08 -16.04
C LEU A 391 -9.27 -23.38 -14.86
N PRO A 392 -9.15 -24.56 -14.21
CA PRO A 392 -9.85 -24.81 -12.97
C PRO A 392 -9.24 -23.97 -11.83
N PHE A 393 -10.01 -23.72 -10.77
CA PHE A 393 -9.42 -23.27 -9.51
C PHE A 393 -8.51 -24.39 -8.94
N PRO A 394 -7.33 -24.07 -8.37
CA PRO A 394 -6.77 -22.73 -8.17
C PRO A 394 -5.88 -22.23 -9.33
N ASP A 395 -5.65 -23.02 -10.39
CA ASP A 395 -4.80 -22.63 -11.52
C ASP A 395 -5.27 -21.34 -12.21
N SER A 396 -6.58 -21.10 -12.27
CA SER A 396 -7.19 -19.85 -12.76
C SER A 396 -6.79 -18.61 -11.96
N VAL A 397 -6.38 -18.78 -10.70
CA VAL A 397 -5.91 -17.68 -9.86
C VAL A 397 -4.46 -17.32 -10.19
N PHE A 398 -3.63 -18.26 -10.59
CA PHE A 398 -2.18 -18.02 -10.67
C PHE A 398 -1.62 -18.05 -12.09
N LEU A 399 -2.25 -18.81 -12.98
CA LEU A 399 -1.71 -19.14 -14.30
C LEU A 399 -2.58 -18.62 -15.44
N ASP A 400 -3.65 -17.86 -15.14
CA ASP A 400 -4.48 -17.26 -16.17
C ASP A 400 -3.70 -16.19 -16.97
N PRO A 401 -3.49 -16.39 -18.28
CA PRO A 401 -2.65 -15.48 -19.06
C PRO A 401 -3.23 -14.08 -19.22
N ALA A 402 -4.56 -13.94 -19.30
CA ALA A 402 -5.20 -12.64 -19.46
C ALA A 402 -5.10 -11.83 -18.16
N LYS A 403 -5.34 -12.48 -17.02
CA LYS A 403 -5.16 -11.88 -15.70
C LYS A 403 -3.71 -11.48 -15.46
N ASN A 404 -2.76 -12.38 -15.71
CA ASN A 404 -1.34 -12.08 -15.49
C ASN A 404 -0.84 -10.96 -16.41
N ALA A 405 -1.32 -10.88 -17.66
CA ALA A 405 -1.00 -9.75 -18.53
C ALA A 405 -1.59 -8.42 -18.03
N ALA A 406 -2.77 -8.42 -17.39
CA ALA A 406 -3.34 -7.22 -16.78
C ALA A 406 -2.54 -6.79 -15.53
N LEU A 407 -2.18 -7.75 -14.68
CA LEU A 407 -1.30 -7.51 -13.52
C LEU A 407 0.07 -6.97 -13.95
N ASP A 408 0.68 -7.52 -15.00
CA ASP A 408 1.97 -7.01 -15.50
C ASP A 408 1.87 -5.56 -16.00
N LYS A 409 0.76 -5.16 -16.62
CA LYS A 409 0.52 -3.74 -16.98
C LYS A 409 0.42 -2.88 -15.73
N PHE A 410 -0.30 -3.35 -14.71
CA PHE A 410 -0.43 -2.65 -13.44
C PHE A 410 0.94 -2.49 -12.76
N TRP A 411 1.69 -3.58 -12.59
CA TRP A 411 3.02 -3.57 -11.97
C TRP A 411 4.07 -2.83 -12.79
N GLY A 412 3.87 -2.68 -14.11
CA GLY A 412 4.66 -1.84 -14.99
C GLY A 412 4.25 -0.36 -15.00
N ASN A 413 3.24 0.02 -14.22
CA ASN A 413 2.61 1.33 -14.22
C ASN A 413 2.24 1.82 -15.63
N ALA A 414 1.73 0.92 -16.47
CA ALA A 414 1.32 1.24 -17.84
C ALA A 414 0.26 2.35 -17.83
N ASN A 415 0.23 3.16 -18.91
CA ASN A 415 -0.77 4.21 -19.02
C ASN A 415 -2.18 3.63 -19.17
N ASP A 416 -3.10 4.17 -18.40
CA ASP A 416 -4.53 3.98 -18.53
C ASP A 416 -5.10 4.75 -19.74
N PRO A 417 -6.41 4.66 -20.03
CA PRO A 417 -7.03 5.40 -21.13
C PRO A 417 -6.95 6.93 -21.01
N ASN A 418 -6.72 7.48 -19.82
CA ASN A 418 -6.54 8.92 -19.57
C ASN A 418 -5.06 9.35 -19.66
N GLY A 419 -4.14 8.43 -19.97
CA GLY A 419 -2.72 8.72 -20.07
C GLY A 419 -2.00 8.81 -18.72
N VAL A 420 -2.63 8.33 -17.64
CA VAL A 420 -2.05 8.26 -16.29
C VAL A 420 -1.61 6.82 -16.02
N GLY A 421 -0.44 6.62 -15.42
CA GLY A 421 0.00 5.28 -15.04
C GLY A 421 -0.97 4.59 -14.07
N LEU A 422 -1.23 3.29 -14.24
CA LEU A 422 -2.19 2.53 -13.44
C LEU A 422 -1.93 2.59 -11.93
N GLN A 423 -0.67 2.52 -11.49
CA GLN A 423 -0.32 2.67 -10.06
C GLN A 423 -0.52 4.10 -9.57
N ASN A 424 -0.27 5.10 -10.43
CA ASN A 424 -0.58 6.49 -10.09
C ASN A 424 -2.09 6.67 -9.90
N ASN A 425 -2.88 6.08 -10.79
CA ASN A 425 -4.34 6.14 -10.72
C ASN A 425 -4.86 5.44 -9.45
N TYR A 426 -4.35 4.25 -9.14
CA TYR A 426 -4.63 3.55 -7.89
C TYR A 426 -4.26 4.39 -6.66
N ALA A 427 -3.09 5.03 -6.65
CA ALA A 427 -2.67 5.90 -5.56
C ALA A 427 -3.58 7.13 -5.41
N GLN A 428 -4.10 7.70 -6.51
CA GLN A 428 -5.08 8.79 -6.46
C GLN A 428 -6.43 8.31 -5.90
N MET A 429 -6.86 7.11 -6.29
CA MET A 429 -8.06 6.47 -5.76
C MET A 429 -7.93 6.23 -4.24
N MET A 430 -6.79 5.72 -3.78
CA MET A 430 -6.52 5.51 -2.35
C MET A 430 -6.38 6.83 -1.58
N GLN A 431 -5.82 7.88 -2.19
CA GLN A 431 -5.80 9.24 -1.64
C GLN A 431 -7.24 9.77 -1.47
N HIS A 432 -8.10 9.59 -2.46
CA HIS A 432 -9.51 10.00 -2.39
C HIS A 432 -10.28 9.27 -1.29
N LEU A 433 -10.17 7.94 -1.24
CA LEU A 433 -10.73 7.10 -0.18
C LEU A 433 -10.27 7.60 1.20
N SER A 434 -8.97 7.79 1.37
CA SER A 434 -8.39 8.17 2.66
C SER A 434 -8.78 9.57 3.10
N ASN A 435 -8.90 10.51 2.17
CA ASN A 435 -9.39 11.86 2.45
C ASN A 435 -10.86 11.84 2.91
N TYR A 436 -11.70 11.00 2.29
CA TYR A 436 -13.11 10.87 2.66
C TYR A 436 -13.32 10.39 4.10
N PHE A 437 -12.46 9.47 4.55
CA PHE A 437 -12.47 8.91 5.90
C PHE A 437 -11.51 9.61 6.88
N ASN A 438 -10.88 10.71 6.47
CA ASN A 438 -9.93 11.42 7.33
C ASN A 438 -10.60 11.92 8.61
N GLY A 439 -9.98 11.62 9.75
CA GLY A 439 -10.47 12.00 11.07
C GLY A 439 -11.68 11.20 11.57
N ASP A 440 -12.08 10.12 10.89
CA ASP A 440 -13.08 9.18 11.40
C ASP A 440 -12.43 8.22 12.41
N PRO A 441 -12.73 8.35 13.72
CA PRO A 441 -12.08 7.55 14.75
C PRO A 441 -12.46 6.07 14.70
N ALA A 442 -13.58 5.71 14.05
CA ALA A 442 -14.03 4.33 13.92
C ALA A 442 -13.28 3.53 12.84
N VAL A 443 -12.55 4.21 11.95
CA VAL A 443 -11.67 3.57 10.98
C VAL A 443 -10.37 3.17 11.67
N LEU A 444 -10.17 1.86 11.80
CA LEU A 444 -8.93 1.26 12.33
C LEU A 444 -7.73 1.60 11.45
N GLY A 445 -7.92 1.54 10.14
CA GLY A 445 -6.84 1.64 9.16
C GLY A 445 -7.35 1.46 7.74
N ILE A 446 -6.43 1.61 6.79
CA ILE A 446 -6.64 1.34 5.38
C ILE A 446 -5.66 0.25 4.97
N GLU A 447 -6.17 -0.84 4.43
CA GLU A 447 -5.38 -1.92 3.84
C GLU A 447 -5.25 -1.69 2.34
N ILE A 448 -3.99 -1.63 1.88
CA ILE A 448 -3.69 -1.09 0.55
C ILE A 448 -4.22 -2.00 -0.57
N MET A 449 -4.10 -3.31 -0.42
CA MET A 449 -4.45 -4.27 -1.47
C MET A 449 -4.55 -5.67 -0.89
N ASN A 450 -5.69 -6.32 -1.14
CA ASN A 450 -5.93 -7.72 -0.81
C ASN A 450 -5.13 -8.68 -1.70
N GLU A 451 -4.45 -9.65 -1.09
CA GLU A 451 -3.74 -10.76 -1.72
C GLU A 451 -2.92 -10.41 -2.98
N PRO A 452 -1.91 -9.52 -2.90
CA PRO A 452 -1.18 -9.05 -4.07
C PRO A 452 -0.69 -10.16 -4.99
N LEU A 453 -1.25 -10.21 -6.21
CA LEU A 453 -0.91 -11.20 -7.22
C LEU A 453 0.31 -10.77 -8.06
N PRO A 454 1.34 -11.63 -8.19
CA PRO A 454 2.59 -11.28 -8.87
C PRO A 454 2.53 -11.25 -10.41
N GLY A 455 1.37 -11.53 -11.02
CA GLY A 455 1.25 -11.67 -12.47
C GLY A 455 2.21 -12.75 -13.00
N ASN A 456 2.95 -12.46 -14.07
CA ASN A 456 3.92 -13.41 -14.62
C ASN A 456 5.14 -13.66 -13.72
N GLN A 457 5.30 -12.93 -12.61
CA GLN A 457 6.31 -13.22 -11.59
C GLN A 457 5.89 -14.35 -10.64
N TYR A 458 4.70 -14.95 -10.78
CA TYR A 458 4.23 -16.02 -9.90
C TYR A 458 5.22 -17.17 -9.72
N THR A 459 5.69 -17.78 -10.81
CA THR A 459 6.62 -18.92 -10.73
C THR A 459 7.97 -18.54 -10.09
N PRO A 460 8.64 -17.43 -10.47
CA PRO A 460 9.80 -16.94 -9.75
C PRO A 460 9.56 -16.68 -8.26
N THR A 461 8.45 -16.02 -7.89
CA THR A 461 8.12 -15.71 -6.49
C THR A 461 7.89 -16.99 -5.69
N LEU A 462 7.16 -17.96 -6.25
CA LEU A 462 6.97 -19.28 -5.64
C LEU A 462 8.29 -20.04 -5.45
N ALA A 463 9.25 -19.86 -6.36
CA ALA A 463 10.60 -20.39 -6.26
C ALA A 463 11.51 -19.61 -5.27
N GLY A 464 10.96 -18.59 -4.59
CA GLY A 464 11.64 -17.81 -3.56
C GLY A 464 12.36 -16.56 -4.07
N SER A 465 12.04 -16.07 -5.28
CA SER A 465 12.59 -14.81 -5.78
C SER A 465 12.05 -13.61 -4.99
N PRO A 466 12.91 -12.72 -4.46
CA PRO A 466 12.46 -11.50 -3.76
C PRO A 466 11.93 -10.43 -4.71
N TYR A 467 12.07 -10.62 -6.02
CA TYR A 467 11.92 -9.54 -6.99
C TYR A 467 10.55 -8.86 -6.91
N PHE A 468 9.46 -9.64 -6.93
CA PHE A 468 8.12 -9.08 -6.88
C PHE A 468 7.91 -8.26 -5.60
N GLU A 469 8.17 -8.86 -4.44
CA GLU A 469 7.93 -8.21 -3.15
C GLU A 469 8.84 -7.00 -2.92
N ALA A 470 10.13 -7.12 -3.21
CA ALA A 470 11.11 -6.08 -2.92
C ALA A 470 11.16 -4.97 -3.99
N GLN A 471 10.92 -5.28 -5.26
CA GLN A 471 11.13 -4.35 -6.39
C GLN A 471 9.85 -3.95 -7.13
N GLN A 472 8.69 -4.54 -6.84
CA GLN A 472 7.40 -4.09 -7.38
C GLN A 472 6.42 -3.71 -6.27
N LEU A 473 6.18 -4.63 -5.35
CA LEU A 473 5.16 -4.47 -4.30
C LEU A 473 5.56 -3.44 -3.23
N THR A 474 6.79 -3.50 -2.71
CA THR A 474 7.27 -2.53 -1.72
C THR A 474 7.32 -1.09 -2.25
N PRO A 475 7.84 -0.79 -3.45
CA PRO A 475 7.76 0.55 -4.04
C PRO A 475 6.31 1.01 -4.26
N PHE A 476 5.42 0.12 -4.70
CA PHE A 476 4.00 0.41 -4.81
C PHE A 476 3.38 0.82 -3.46
N TYR A 477 3.66 0.08 -2.38
CA TYR A 477 3.20 0.45 -1.03
C TYR A 477 3.74 1.80 -0.58
N ASN A 478 5.00 2.10 -0.86
CA ASN A 478 5.59 3.41 -0.57
C ASN A 478 4.89 4.55 -1.35
N GLN A 479 4.50 4.31 -2.59
CA GLN A 479 3.76 5.27 -3.39
C GLN A 479 2.35 5.53 -2.82
N VAL A 480 1.60 4.47 -2.53
CA VAL A 480 0.24 4.58 -2.01
C VAL A 480 0.23 5.16 -0.60
N SER A 481 1.17 4.74 0.27
CA SER A 481 1.34 5.33 1.61
C SER A 481 1.62 6.83 1.53
N ALA A 482 2.53 7.27 0.65
CA ALA A 482 2.79 8.70 0.48
C ALA A 482 1.53 9.47 0.05
N ALA A 483 0.74 8.90 -0.87
CA ALA A 483 -0.52 9.48 -1.31
C ALA A 483 -1.54 9.57 -0.15
N ILE A 484 -1.74 8.50 0.62
CA ILE A 484 -2.60 8.50 1.82
C ILE A 484 -2.14 9.56 2.83
N ARG A 485 -0.84 9.62 3.14
CA ARG A 485 -0.28 10.56 4.12
C ARG A 485 -0.41 12.03 3.73
N SER A 486 -0.56 12.32 2.44
CA SER A 486 -0.79 13.70 1.98
C SER A 486 -2.15 14.27 2.40
N VAL A 487 -3.10 13.41 2.79
CA VAL A 487 -4.47 13.79 3.15
C VAL A 487 -4.90 13.27 4.53
N ASN A 488 -4.33 12.15 4.99
CA ASN A 488 -4.67 11.49 6.24
C ASN A 488 -3.37 11.10 6.99
N PRO A 489 -2.83 12.01 7.81
CA PRO A 489 -1.49 11.86 8.38
C PRO A 489 -1.38 10.75 9.42
N ASP A 490 -2.49 10.35 10.06
CA ASP A 490 -2.44 9.50 11.26
C ASP A 490 -3.03 8.10 11.08
N VAL A 491 -3.88 7.86 10.07
CA VAL A 491 -4.54 6.55 9.89
C VAL A 491 -3.52 5.41 9.77
N PRO A 492 -3.62 4.30 10.53
CA PRO A 492 -2.77 3.14 10.30
C PRO A 492 -2.90 2.60 8.86
N ILE A 493 -1.77 2.19 8.27
CA ILE A 493 -1.73 1.62 6.92
C ILE A 493 -1.38 0.14 7.03
N PHE A 494 -2.30 -0.71 6.59
CA PHE A 494 -2.13 -2.15 6.50
C PHE A 494 -1.64 -2.51 5.10
N PHE A 495 -0.71 -3.46 5.02
CA PHE A 495 -0.18 -3.96 3.76
C PHE A 495 0.16 -5.44 3.87
N GLU A 496 -0.09 -6.17 2.80
CA GLU A 496 0.08 -7.62 2.74
C GLU A 496 1.41 -8.02 2.07
N PRO A 497 1.96 -9.19 2.38
CA PRO A 497 2.93 -9.85 1.50
C PRO A 497 2.25 -10.32 0.20
N ALA A 498 3.04 -10.80 -0.75
CA ALA A 498 2.47 -11.49 -1.91
C ALA A 498 1.67 -12.72 -1.45
N ILE A 499 0.63 -13.09 -2.19
CA ILE A 499 -0.24 -14.25 -1.89
C ILE A 499 0.54 -15.55 -1.63
N THR A 500 1.77 -15.67 -2.17
CA THR A 500 2.67 -16.80 -1.94
C THR A 500 3.03 -17.01 -0.47
N ALA A 501 2.92 -15.99 0.38
CA ALA A 501 3.14 -16.11 1.82
C ALA A 501 2.14 -17.06 2.48
N SER A 502 0.89 -17.09 2.02
CA SER A 502 -0.15 -18.05 2.44
C SER A 502 0.19 -19.49 2.04
N PHE A 503 1.21 -19.70 1.20
CA PHE A 503 1.76 -21.00 0.84
C PHE A 503 3.11 -21.27 1.51
N GLN A 504 3.37 -20.64 2.67
CA GLN A 504 4.59 -20.76 3.50
C GLN A 504 5.85 -20.18 2.86
N ILE A 505 5.77 -19.47 1.74
CA ILE A 505 6.93 -18.77 1.19
C ILE A 505 7.29 -17.62 2.16
N PRO A 506 8.56 -17.47 2.57
CA PRO A 506 8.94 -16.38 3.47
C PRO A 506 8.59 -15.00 2.90
N VAL A 507 8.19 -14.07 3.77
CA VAL A 507 7.98 -12.66 3.40
C VAL A 507 9.31 -12.01 3.06
N GLN A 508 9.42 -11.47 1.85
CA GLN A 508 10.62 -10.84 1.27
C GLN A 508 10.39 -9.38 0.85
N LEU A 509 9.34 -8.74 1.39
CA LEU A 509 9.12 -7.30 1.27
C LEU A 509 10.37 -6.51 1.74
N GLY A 510 10.60 -5.37 1.11
CA GLY A 510 11.49 -4.34 1.64
C GLY A 510 10.77 -3.45 2.65
N THR A 511 11.44 -2.42 3.16
CA THR A 511 10.80 -1.49 4.10
C THR A 511 9.70 -0.66 3.43
N VAL A 512 8.47 -0.79 3.92
CA VAL A 512 7.38 0.17 3.71
C VAL A 512 7.61 1.36 4.64
N ASN A 513 7.91 2.53 4.05
CA ASN A 513 8.34 3.73 4.75
C ASN A 513 7.15 4.54 5.28
N ASP A 514 6.43 3.96 6.23
CA ASP A 514 5.29 4.59 6.89
C ASP A 514 5.44 4.56 8.42
N PRO A 515 5.16 5.66 9.14
CA PRO A 515 5.31 5.69 10.60
C PRO A 515 4.26 4.86 11.36
N ASN A 516 3.12 4.55 10.74
CA ASN A 516 2.01 3.79 11.33
C ASN A 516 1.68 2.56 10.46
N ALA A 517 2.72 1.90 9.92
CA ALA A 517 2.57 0.71 9.11
C ALA A 517 2.19 -0.51 9.98
N VAL A 518 1.36 -1.39 9.44
CA VAL A 518 0.95 -2.66 10.05
C VAL A 518 1.06 -3.74 8.98
N LEU A 519 1.74 -4.85 9.27
CA LEU A 519 1.72 -6.00 8.38
C LEU A 519 0.37 -6.71 8.53
N SER A 520 -0.40 -6.78 7.44
CA SER A 520 -1.50 -7.74 7.33
C SER A 520 -1.02 -9.01 6.64
N PHE A 521 -1.58 -10.17 6.99
CA PHE A 521 -1.25 -11.44 6.35
C PHE A 521 -2.41 -12.42 6.45
N HIS A 522 -2.46 -13.38 5.52
CA HIS A 522 -3.49 -14.42 5.49
C HIS A 522 -2.91 -15.77 5.90
N ASP A 523 -3.75 -16.62 6.47
CA ASP A 523 -3.39 -17.97 6.90
C ASP A 523 -4.51 -18.96 6.54
N TYR A 524 -4.32 -19.71 5.45
CA TYR A 524 -5.31 -20.66 4.96
C TYR A 524 -4.76 -22.09 4.94
N ILE A 525 -5.52 -23.01 5.52
CA ILE A 525 -5.33 -24.45 5.43
C ILE A 525 -6.25 -24.99 4.33
N TYR A 526 -5.64 -25.56 3.29
CA TYR A 526 -6.38 -26.09 2.12
C TYR A 526 -6.68 -27.58 2.23
N VAL A 527 -5.86 -28.36 2.93
CA VAL A 527 -5.97 -29.82 2.92
C VAL A 527 -5.54 -30.48 4.23
N ASP A 528 -6.26 -31.54 4.60
CA ASP A 528 -5.85 -32.51 5.63
C ASP A 528 -5.35 -33.79 4.95
N GLN A 529 -4.05 -34.06 5.09
CA GLN A 529 -3.43 -35.30 4.66
C GLN A 529 -3.13 -36.21 5.86
N ASN A 530 -4.13 -36.99 6.29
CA ASN A 530 -4.03 -37.96 7.39
C ASN A 530 -3.60 -37.34 8.74
N GLY A 531 -4.19 -36.21 9.10
CA GLY A 531 -3.90 -35.44 10.31
C GLY A 531 -2.77 -34.43 10.15
N VAL A 532 -2.24 -34.25 8.94
CA VAL A 532 -1.29 -33.20 8.60
C VAL A 532 -2.03 -32.11 7.83
N LEU A 533 -2.24 -30.98 8.49
CA LEU A 533 -2.86 -29.81 7.89
C LEU A 533 -1.83 -29.06 7.04
N LEU A 534 -2.19 -28.75 5.80
CA LEU A 534 -1.32 -28.06 4.85
C LEU A 534 -2.07 -26.92 4.17
N PRO A 535 -1.42 -25.76 4.01
CA PRO A 535 -0.20 -25.29 4.67
C PRO A 535 -0.20 -25.37 6.22
N ASP A 536 0.99 -25.31 6.82
CA ASP A 536 1.18 -25.20 8.27
C ASP A 536 1.04 -23.73 8.69
N ALA A 537 -0.08 -23.44 9.36
CA ALA A 537 -0.42 -22.13 9.89
C ALA A 537 0.68 -21.50 10.77
N ASN A 538 1.40 -22.30 11.56
CA ASN A 538 2.48 -21.76 12.39
C ASN A 538 3.64 -21.26 11.52
N VAL A 539 3.94 -21.90 10.40
CA VAL A 539 5.02 -21.46 9.51
C VAL A 539 4.67 -20.11 8.88
N ILE A 540 3.43 -19.96 8.40
CA ILE A 540 2.92 -18.73 7.79
C ILE A 540 2.99 -17.58 8.80
N ALA A 541 2.37 -17.75 9.98
CA ALA A 541 2.34 -16.72 11.01
C ALA A 541 3.76 -16.38 11.52
N ASN A 542 4.65 -17.37 11.70
CA ASN A 542 6.01 -17.09 12.14
C ASN A 542 6.83 -16.31 11.09
N ASN A 543 6.63 -16.57 9.80
CA ASN A 543 7.27 -15.80 8.73
C ASN A 543 6.80 -14.32 8.76
N ALA A 544 5.49 -14.10 8.88
CA ALA A 544 4.91 -12.76 8.97
C ALA A 544 5.42 -12.01 10.22
N LEU A 545 5.39 -12.64 11.39
CA LEU A 545 5.85 -12.05 12.65
C LEU A 545 7.36 -11.78 12.66
N ALA A 546 8.16 -12.61 11.99
CA ALA A 546 9.59 -12.37 11.83
C ALA A 546 9.87 -11.09 11.05
N TYR A 547 9.14 -10.87 9.94
CA TYR A 547 9.21 -9.62 9.18
C TYR A 547 8.76 -8.43 10.04
N ALA A 548 7.55 -8.49 10.62
CA ALA A 548 7.00 -7.39 11.41
C ALA A 548 7.94 -6.97 12.56
N LYS A 549 8.50 -7.95 13.28
CA LYS A 549 9.49 -7.71 14.33
C LYS A 549 10.80 -7.10 13.82
N ALA A 550 11.29 -7.52 12.65
CA ALA A 550 12.50 -6.96 12.05
C ALA A 550 12.32 -5.49 11.65
N HIS A 551 11.10 -5.09 11.33
CA HIS A 551 10.72 -3.72 10.96
C HIS A 551 10.15 -2.89 12.12
N GLY A 552 9.93 -3.49 13.30
CA GLY A 552 9.43 -2.79 14.47
C GLY A 552 7.97 -2.33 14.34
N ILE A 553 7.16 -3.09 13.61
CA ILE A 553 5.75 -2.81 13.32
C ILE A 553 4.83 -3.91 13.84
N PRO A 554 3.53 -3.64 14.07
CA PRO A 554 2.56 -4.67 14.43
C PRO A 554 2.26 -5.60 13.25
N ALA A 555 1.68 -6.76 13.56
CA ALA A 555 1.10 -7.67 12.58
C ALA A 555 -0.33 -8.08 12.97
N MET A 556 -1.20 -8.27 11.99
CA MET A 556 -2.58 -8.76 12.17
C MET A 556 -2.92 -9.79 11.07
N MET A 557 -3.58 -10.87 11.45
CA MET A 557 -4.02 -11.90 10.49
C MET A 557 -5.36 -11.52 9.88
N THR A 558 -5.37 -10.87 8.72
CA THR A 558 -6.57 -10.24 8.15
C THR A 558 -7.53 -11.21 7.47
N GLU A 559 -7.06 -12.40 7.12
CA GLU A 559 -7.92 -13.50 6.69
C GLU A 559 -7.39 -14.85 7.14
N PHE A 560 -8.32 -15.75 7.45
CA PHE A 560 -8.12 -17.18 7.66
C PHE A 560 -9.50 -17.86 7.61
N GLY A 561 -9.55 -19.18 7.67
CA GLY A 561 -10.81 -19.91 7.65
C GLY A 561 -11.27 -20.23 6.23
N SER A 562 -12.35 -19.59 5.78
CA SER A 562 -13.12 -20.01 4.59
C SER A 562 -13.55 -21.48 4.71
N SER A 563 -14.06 -21.86 5.89
CA SER A 563 -14.40 -23.25 6.20
C SER A 563 -15.38 -23.32 7.38
N SER A 564 -16.13 -24.43 7.46
CA SER A 564 -16.91 -24.84 8.64
C SER A 564 -16.28 -26.04 9.35
N ASN A 565 -15.05 -26.38 8.98
CA ASN A 565 -14.26 -27.40 9.64
C ASN A 565 -13.56 -26.83 10.87
N GLN A 566 -14.10 -27.16 12.04
CA GLN A 566 -13.63 -26.62 13.31
C GLN A 566 -12.16 -26.92 13.61
N SER A 567 -11.59 -28.00 13.07
CA SER A 567 -10.16 -28.27 13.28
C SER A 567 -9.25 -27.38 12.43
N PHE A 568 -9.70 -26.92 11.26
CA PHE A 568 -8.93 -26.00 10.40
C PHE A 568 -8.92 -24.62 11.05
N ILE A 569 -10.12 -24.08 11.30
CA ILE A 569 -10.31 -22.78 11.96
C ILE A 569 -9.54 -22.72 13.28
N ALA A 570 -9.63 -23.75 14.13
CA ALA A 570 -8.92 -23.77 15.41
C ALA A 570 -7.39 -23.83 15.26
N ALA A 571 -6.89 -24.49 14.21
CA ALA A 571 -5.45 -24.58 13.94
C ALA A 571 -4.89 -23.24 13.43
N GLU A 572 -5.62 -22.53 12.57
CA GLU A 572 -5.26 -21.19 12.06
C GLU A 572 -5.35 -20.12 13.15
N MET A 573 -6.32 -20.21 14.06
CA MET A 573 -6.39 -19.32 15.24
C MET A 573 -5.22 -19.53 16.22
N GLN A 574 -4.63 -20.73 16.24
CA GLN A 574 -3.63 -21.11 17.24
C GLN A 574 -2.38 -20.22 17.24
N PRO A 575 -1.70 -19.94 16.10
CA PRO A 575 -0.56 -19.04 16.09
C PRO A 575 -0.93 -17.61 16.51
N ALA A 576 -2.14 -17.14 16.18
CA ALA A 576 -2.61 -15.84 16.64
C ALA A 576 -2.81 -15.77 18.16
N ASP A 577 -3.38 -16.83 18.75
CA ASP A 577 -3.48 -17.01 20.20
C ASP A 577 -2.08 -17.04 20.86
N GLN A 578 -1.14 -17.82 20.33
CA GLN A 578 0.24 -17.96 20.87
C GLN A 578 1.01 -16.64 20.87
N ASN A 579 0.81 -15.81 19.85
CA ASN A 579 1.49 -14.54 19.67
C ASN A 579 0.67 -13.33 20.11
N THR A 580 -0.55 -13.55 20.61
CA THR A 580 -1.49 -12.52 21.07
C THR A 580 -1.77 -11.42 20.04
N ILE A 581 -1.84 -11.80 18.76
CA ILE A 581 -2.20 -10.91 17.65
C ILE A 581 -3.69 -11.00 17.33
N GLY A 582 -4.19 -9.97 16.66
CA GLY A 582 -5.57 -9.92 16.19
C GLY A 582 -5.80 -10.73 14.91
N TRP A 583 -7.07 -10.97 14.59
CA TRP A 583 -7.48 -11.62 13.36
C TRP A 583 -8.87 -11.22 12.86
N THR A 584 -9.13 -11.37 11.57
CA THR A 584 -10.47 -11.33 10.96
C THR A 584 -10.71 -12.61 10.17
N GLU A 585 -11.79 -13.34 10.47
CA GLU A 585 -12.12 -14.60 9.81
C GLU A 585 -12.89 -14.37 8.51
N TRP A 586 -12.63 -15.21 7.51
CA TRP A 586 -13.36 -15.26 6.25
C TRP A 586 -14.45 -16.35 6.32
N SER A 587 -15.76 -16.04 6.29
CA SER A 587 -16.34 -14.69 6.20
C SER A 587 -17.70 -14.54 6.90
N TYR A 588 -18.18 -13.30 7.03
CA TYR A 588 -19.47 -13.03 7.66
C TYR A 588 -20.63 -13.67 6.90
N SER A 589 -20.65 -13.59 5.56
CA SER A 589 -21.79 -13.97 4.74
C SER A 589 -21.48 -14.90 3.59
N ASP A 590 -22.49 -15.65 3.15
CA ASP A 590 -22.34 -16.67 2.09
C ASP A 590 -21.85 -16.01 0.79
N THR A 591 -20.72 -16.48 0.27
CA THR A 591 -20.28 -16.13 -1.09
C THR A 591 -20.64 -17.26 -2.04
N THR A 592 -20.80 -16.97 -3.33
CA THR A 592 -21.12 -18.02 -4.32
C THR A 592 -20.00 -19.03 -4.56
N TYR A 593 -18.82 -18.84 -3.97
CA TYR A 593 -17.63 -19.66 -4.22
C TYR A 593 -17.49 -20.84 -3.24
N GLY A 594 -18.07 -20.73 -2.04
CA GLY A 594 -17.94 -21.73 -0.97
C GLY A 594 -16.54 -21.77 -0.36
N GLY A 595 -16.40 -22.54 0.72
CA GLY A 595 -15.15 -22.62 1.47
C GLY A 595 -14.02 -23.32 0.72
N VAL A 596 -12.77 -23.02 1.11
CA VAL A 596 -11.55 -23.59 0.52
C VAL A 596 -11.47 -25.12 0.60
N ASP A 597 -12.17 -25.72 1.56
CA ASP A 597 -12.28 -27.17 1.76
C ASP A 597 -13.60 -27.78 1.21
N GLY A 598 -14.40 -26.97 0.52
CA GLY A 598 -15.70 -27.34 -0.05
C GLY A 598 -16.86 -27.32 0.96
N THR A 599 -16.63 -26.85 2.20
CA THR A 599 -17.69 -26.65 3.20
C THR A 599 -18.23 -25.21 3.16
N PRO A 600 -19.34 -24.89 3.88
CA PRO A 600 -19.77 -23.50 4.01
C PRO A 600 -18.71 -22.63 4.70
N GLU A 601 -18.47 -21.43 4.18
CA GLU A 601 -17.48 -20.47 4.71
C GLU A 601 -18.08 -19.34 5.56
N TRP A 602 -19.41 -19.24 5.62
CA TRP A 602 -20.09 -18.13 6.28
C TRP A 602 -20.36 -18.39 7.76
N LEU A 603 -20.28 -17.33 8.56
CA LEU A 603 -20.84 -17.31 9.92
C LEU A 603 -22.36 -17.08 9.91
N VAL A 604 -22.83 -16.12 9.11
CA VAL A 604 -24.24 -15.74 8.96
C VAL A 604 -24.63 -15.83 7.50
N LYS A 605 -25.50 -16.77 7.13
CA LYS A 605 -25.72 -17.10 5.72
C LYS A 605 -26.23 -15.92 4.88
N ASP A 606 -27.29 -15.28 5.35
CA ASP A 606 -27.97 -14.20 4.64
C ASP A 606 -28.11 -12.99 5.59
N PRO A 607 -27.32 -11.92 5.39
CA PRO A 607 -27.38 -10.71 6.21
C PRO A 607 -28.73 -9.98 6.14
N SER A 608 -29.55 -10.24 5.11
CA SER A 608 -30.90 -9.66 5.04
C SER A 608 -31.90 -10.27 6.04
N GLN A 609 -31.50 -11.37 6.70
CA GLN A 609 -32.29 -12.06 7.71
C GLN A 609 -31.63 -11.91 9.09
N PRO A 610 -32.40 -11.85 10.18
CA PRO A 610 -31.83 -11.74 11.52
C PRO A 610 -30.80 -12.85 11.80
N PRO A 611 -29.64 -12.54 12.42
CA PRO A 611 -28.56 -13.50 12.70
C PRO A 611 -28.93 -14.44 13.86
N THR A 612 -29.90 -15.31 13.61
CA THR A 612 -30.47 -16.25 14.59
C THR A 612 -30.80 -17.60 13.97
N GLY A 613 -30.95 -18.62 14.82
CA GLY A 613 -31.41 -19.94 14.40
C GLY A 613 -30.54 -20.56 13.30
N THR A 614 -31.18 -21.02 12.22
CA THR A 614 -30.49 -21.67 11.10
C THR A 614 -29.73 -20.70 10.20
N ASN A 615 -29.88 -19.39 10.39
CA ASN A 615 -29.09 -18.40 9.66
C ASN A 615 -27.66 -18.29 10.19
N VAL A 616 -27.37 -18.84 11.37
CA VAL A 616 -26.05 -18.79 12.01
C VAL A 616 -25.40 -20.17 12.03
N ASN A 617 -24.16 -20.24 11.56
CA ASN A 617 -23.32 -21.41 11.75
C ASN A 617 -22.86 -21.47 13.22
N THR A 618 -23.67 -22.08 14.07
CA THR A 618 -23.45 -22.13 15.52
C THR A 618 -22.16 -22.84 15.90
N ALA A 619 -21.74 -23.84 15.11
CA ALA A 619 -20.47 -24.53 15.34
C ALA A 619 -19.32 -23.55 15.14
N THR A 620 -19.23 -22.92 13.97
CA THR A 620 -18.22 -21.89 13.65
C THR A 620 -18.23 -20.77 14.70
N LEU A 621 -19.41 -20.26 15.08
CA LEU A 621 -19.54 -19.27 16.15
C LEU A 621 -18.90 -19.74 17.46
N GLN A 622 -19.14 -20.98 17.89
CA GLN A 622 -18.55 -21.55 19.10
C GLN A 622 -17.02 -21.64 19.03
N THR A 623 -16.44 -21.85 17.84
CA THR A 623 -14.97 -21.88 17.69
C THR A 623 -14.38 -20.48 17.70
N LEU A 624 -15.03 -19.51 17.05
CA LEU A 624 -14.52 -18.14 16.92
C LEU A 624 -14.73 -17.31 18.19
N ALA A 625 -15.92 -17.36 18.79
CA ALA A 625 -16.32 -16.55 19.94
C ALA A 625 -15.72 -17.09 21.25
N ARG A 626 -14.40 -16.98 21.39
CA ARG A 626 -13.62 -17.40 22.58
C ARG A 626 -13.29 -16.20 23.46
N PRO A 627 -13.03 -16.38 24.77
CA PRO A 627 -12.61 -15.29 25.63
C PRO A 627 -11.22 -14.78 25.23
N TYR A 628 -11.04 -13.47 25.24
CA TYR A 628 -9.74 -12.83 24.96
C TYR A 628 -9.69 -11.42 25.55
N ALA A 629 -8.47 -10.94 25.81
CA ALA A 629 -8.25 -9.58 26.28
C ALA A 629 -8.33 -8.60 25.10
N GLN A 630 -9.33 -7.72 25.10
CA GLN A 630 -9.57 -6.72 24.05
C GLN A 630 -8.66 -5.51 24.21
N VAL A 631 -8.52 -5.01 25.45
CA VAL A 631 -7.74 -3.81 25.79
C VAL A 631 -6.94 -4.08 27.05
N ILE A 632 -5.62 -3.87 27.01
CA ILE A 632 -4.69 -4.39 28.02
C ILE A 632 -3.85 -3.23 28.56
N SER A 633 -3.99 -2.96 29.87
CA SER A 633 -3.13 -2.03 30.61
C SER A 633 -1.76 -2.64 30.89
N GLY A 634 -1.07 -3.01 29.83
CA GLY A 634 0.17 -3.77 29.90
C GLY A 634 0.59 -4.39 28.58
N THR A 635 1.60 -5.24 28.64
CA THR A 635 2.10 -6.01 27.49
C THR A 635 1.76 -7.49 27.65
N PRO A 636 1.01 -8.10 26.72
CA PRO A 636 0.66 -9.52 26.78
C PRO A 636 1.88 -10.43 26.85
N SER A 637 1.78 -11.53 27.59
CA SER A 637 2.88 -12.50 27.72
C SER A 637 2.45 -13.96 27.54
N ALA A 638 1.19 -14.28 27.79
CA ALA A 638 0.67 -15.63 27.58
C ALA A 638 -0.85 -15.62 27.38
N PHE A 639 -1.32 -16.49 26.49
CA PHE A 639 -2.72 -16.77 26.23
C PHE A 639 -2.91 -18.27 26.04
N SER A 640 -4.00 -18.82 26.60
CA SER A 640 -4.48 -20.16 26.30
C SER A 640 -5.98 -20.22 26.51
N PHE A 641 -6.69 -20.90 25.63
CA PHE A 641 -8.05 -21.33 25.90
C PHE A 641 -8.23 -22.79 25.50
N THR A 642 -8.48 -23.65 26.49
CA THR A 642 -8.57 -25.10 26.29
C THR A 642 -9.64 -25.65 27.21
N ASN A 643 -10.53 -26.49 26.68
CA ASN A 643 -11.61 -27.14 27.43
C ASN A 643 -12.44 -26.15 28.28
N GLY A 644 -12.82 -25.00 27.69
CA GLY A 644 -13.60 -23.95 28.37
C GLY A 644 -12.82 -23.13 29.39
N THR A 645 -11.53 -23.40 29.60
CA THR A 645 -10.69 -22.66 30.55
C THR A 645 -9.82 -21.66 29.79
N PHE A 646 -10.01 -20.37 30.07
CA PHE A 646 -9.20 -19.28 29.56
C PHE A 646 -8.11 -18.91 30.58
N GLN A 647 -6.87 -18.83 30.12
CA GLN A 647 -5.72 -18.36 30.88
C GLN A 647 -5.04 -17.22 30.12
N PHE A 648 -4.82 -16.12 30.82
CA PHE A 648 -4.16 -14.95 30.24
C PHE A 648 -3.20 -14.33 31.24
N SER A 649 -2.06 -13.87 30.77
CA SER A 649 -1.11 -13.12 31.59
C SER A 649 -0.48 -11.99 30.81
N TYR A 650 -0.22 -10.89 31.52
CA TYR A 650 0.41 -9.70 30.97
C TYR A 650 1.28 -9.00 32.01
N SER A 651 2.34 -8.35 31.53
CA SER A 651 3.14 -7.43 32.33
C SER A 651 2.43 -6.10 32.47
N THR A 652 2.56 -5.40 33.60
CA THR A 652 2.04 -4.02 33.76
C THR A 652 2.88 -2.97 33.04
N GLN A 653 3.96 -3.38 32.35
CA GLN A 653 4.78 -2.49 31.53
C GLN A 653 4.06 -2.03 30.26
N ARG A 654 4.27 -0.77 29.90
CA ARG A 654 3.78 -0.16 28.67
C ARG A 654 4.53 -0.72 27.47
N ALA A 655 3.83 -0.87 26.34
CA ALA A 655 4.38 -1.41 25.09
C ALA A 655 5.52 -0.53 24.52
N ASP A 656 5.49 0.77 24.77
CA ASP A 656 6.52 1.74 24.36
C ASP A 656 7.78 1.74 25.25
N GLY A 657 7.79 0.96 26.34
CA GLY A 657 8.88 0.91 27.31
C GLY A 657 9.00 2.15 28.20
N THR A 658 8.02 3.07 28.20
CA THR A 658 8.08 4.33 28.99
C THR A 658 7.80 4.14 30.49
N GLY A 659 7.50 2.92 30.92
CA GLY A 659 7.30 2.58 32.32
C GLY A 659 6.18 1.55 32.51
N THR A 660 5.49 1.63 33.64
CA THR A 660 4.34 0.78 33.96
C THR A 660 3.05 1.58 33.98
N PHE A 661 1.92 0.90 33.76
CA PHE A 661 0.61 1.45 34.05
C PHE A 661 0.45 1.73 35.54
N ALA A 662 -0.39 2.71 35.87
CA ALA A 662 -0.67 3.08 37.26
C ALA A 662 -1.49 1.98 37.94
N THR A 663 -1.50 1.97 39.28
CA THR A 663 -2.43 1.16 40.07
C THR A 663 -3.88 1.38 39.61
N ASP A 664 -4.68 0.32 39.65
CA ASP A 664 -6.08 0.30 39.22
C ASP A 664 -6.29 0.57 37.72
N SER A 665 -5.23 0.58 36.91
CA SER A 665 -5.38 0.59 35.45
C SER A 665 -6.09 -0.68 35.00
N GLN A 666 -7.07 -0.53 34.12
CA GLN A 666 -8.05 -1.57 33.80
C GLN A 666 -7.71 -2.29 32.49
N THR A 667 -7.89 -3.60 32.50
CA THR A 667 -7.83 -4.48 31.32
C THR A 667 -9.22 -5.04 31.07
N VAL A 668 -9.66 -5.02 29.81
CA VAL A 668 -10.98 -5.49 29.37
C VAL A 668 -10.83 -6.82 28.66
N ILE A 669 -11.58 -7.82 29.10
CA ILE A 669 -11.60 -9.18 28.55
C ILE A 669 -13.03 -9.48 28.08
N ALA A 670 -13.18 -9.82 26.79
CA ALA A 670 -14.44 -10.35 26.28
C ALA A 670 -14.64 -11.78 26.81
N VAL A 671 -15.85 -12.08 27.27
CA VAL A 671 -16.25 -13.39 27.79
C VAL A 671 -17.57 -13.80 27.13
N PRO A 672 -17.53 -14.36 25.90
CA PRO A 672 -18.75 -14.68 25.15
C PRO A 672 -19.62 -15.70 25.87
N ALA A 673 -20.92 -15.40 25.98
CA ALA A 673 -21.88 -16.23 26.71
C ALA A 673 -22.00 -17.65 26.14
N ILE A 674 -21.73 -17.82 24.84
CA ILE A 674 -21.77 -19.11 24.16
C ILE A 674 -20.74 -20.11 24.75
N GLN A 675 -19.64 -19.63 25.34
CA GLN A 675 -18.65 -20.48 26.02
C GLN A 675 -19.04 -20.82 27.46
N TYR A 676 -19.90 -20.00 28.07
CA TYR A 676 -20.24 -20.06 29.48
C TYR A 676 -21.76 -19.88 29.69
N PRO A 677 -22.60 -20.78 29.15
CA PRO A 677 -24.06 -20.62 29.21
C PRO A 677 -24.62 -20.61 30.64
N ASN A 678 -23.88 -21.18 31.60
CA ASN A 678 -24.23 -21.22 33.02
C ASN A 678 -23.43 -20.20 33.86
N GLY A 679 -22.75 -19.25 33.20
CA GLY A 679 -21.83 -18.32 33.83
C GLY A 679 -20.41 -18.87 34.00
N TYR A 680 -19.53 -18.02 34.51
CA TYR A 680 -18.11 -18.29 34.68
C TYR A 680 -17.61 -17.89 36.07
N GLN A 681 -16.45 -18.42 36.44
CA GLN A 681 -15.70 -18.05 37.64
C GLN A 681 -14.34 -17.48 37.22
N VAL A 682 -13.84 -16.53 38.03
CA VAL A 682 -12.57 -15.84 37.74
C VAL A 682 -11.65 -15.96 38.94
N ASN A 683 -10.39 -16.33 38.68
CA ASN A 683 -9.30 -16.19 39.63
C ASN A 683 -8.26 -15.22 39.05
N VAL A 684 -7.83 -14.25 39.86
CA VAL A 684 -6.88 -13.21 39.44
C VAL A 684 -5.73 -13.16 40.43
N THR A 685 -4.50 -13.07 39.92
CA THR A 685 -3.30 -12.79 40.70
C THR A 685 -2.66 -11.51 40.18
N GLY A 686 -2.25 -10.61 41.08
CA GLY A 686 -1.69 -9.30 40.71
C GLY A 686 -2.75 -8.25 40.33
N GLY A 687 -4.02 -8.55 40.52
CA GLY A 687 -5.15 -7.67 40.23
C GLY A 687 -6.44 -8.21 40.84
N HIS A 688 -7.53 -7.51 40.60
CA HIS A 688 -8.86 -7.87 41.09
C HIS A 688 -9.96 -7.56 40.07
N VAL A 689 -11.07 -8.28 40.15
CA VAL A 689 -12.24 -8.09 39.27
C VAL A 689 -13.03 -6.86 39.72
N VAL A 690 -13.39 -5.98 38.79
CA VAL A 690 -14.22 -4.79 39.04
C VAL A 690 -15.54 -4.81 38.28
N SER A 691 -15.70 -5.68 37.29
CA SER A 691 -16.99 -5.90 36.60
C SER A 691 -17.98 -6.69 37.46
N ALA A 692 -19.26 -6.59 37.13
CA ALA A 692 -20.30 -7.42 37.76
C ALA A 692 -20.07 -8.92 37.45
N PRO A 693 -20.58 -9.85 38.31
CA PRO A 693 -20.55 -11.27 38.02
C PRO A 693 -21.19 -11.61 36.67
N ASN A 694 -20.54 -12.49 35.90
CA ASN A 694 -21.00 -12.94 34.58
C ASN A 694 -21.17 -11.81 33.53
N ALA A 695 -20.52 -10.66 33.71
CA ALA A 695 -20.52 -9.61 32.69
C ALA A 695 -19.88 -10.13 31.38
N PRO A 696 -20.42 -9.78 30.20
CA PRO A 696 -19.82 -10.17 28.91
C PRO A 696 -18.45 -9.50 28.67
N GLN A 697 -18.19 -8.38 29.36
CA GLN A 697 -16.87 -7.79 29.49
C GLN A 697 -16.40 -7.92 30.94
N LEU A 698 -15.42 -8.79 31.15
CA LEU A 698 -14.69 -8.95 32.40
C LEU A 698 -13.65 -7.84 32.51
N ILE A 699 -13.73 -7.02 33.57
CA ILE A 699 -12.80 -5.91 33.80
C ILE A 699 -11.90 -6.26 34.98
N ILE A 700 -10.58 -6.23 34.75
CA ILE A 700 -9.54 -6.49 35.73
C ILE A 700 -8.76 -5.21 36.03
N ALA A 701 -8.73 -4.78 37.29
CA ALA A 701 -7.88 -3.70 37.76
C ALA A 701 -6.57 -4.27 38.32
N SER A 702 -5.44 -3.64 37.97
CA SER A 702 -4.11 -4.05 38.44
C SER A 702 -3.82 -3.58 39.87
N ASP A 703 -3.24 -4.46 40.69
CA ASP A 703 -2.85 -4.10 42.06
C ASP A 703 -1.55 -3.28 42.08
N GLY A 704 -1.40 -2.36 43.05
CA GLY A 704 -0.35 -1.33 42.97
C GLY A 704 1.10 -1.79 43.05
N ASN A 705 1.36 -3.03 43.47
CA ASN A 705 2.70 -3.61 43.54
C ASN A 705 2.92 -4.73 42.50
N ALA A 706 1.96 -4.96 41.60
CA ALA A 706 2.02 -6.05 40.64
C ALA A 706 2.84 -5.68 39.41
N ASN A 707 3.86 -6.49 39.11
CA ASN A 707 4.60 -6.42 37.84
C ASN A 707 3.93 -7.26 36.74
N THR A 708 3.06 -8.19 37.13
CA THR A 708 2.38 -9.13 36.24
C THR A 708 0.99 -9.39 36.79
N VAL A 709 0.03 -9.50 35.89
CA VAL A 709 -1.34 -9.92 36.20
C VAL A 709 -1.62 -11.23 35.49
N SER A 710 -2.19 -12.19 36.20
CA SER A 710 -2.63 -13.47 35.65
C SER A 710 -4.11 -13.67 35.92
N VAL A 711 -4.85 -14.03 34.88
CA VAL A 711 -6.31 -14.22 34.90
C VAL A 711 -6.61 -15.65 34.46
N LEU A 712 -7.43 -16.34 35.24
CA LEU A 712 -7.99 -17.64 34.93
C LEU A 712 -9.51 -17.51 34.92
N VAL A 713 -10.16 -17.80 33.80
CA VAL A 713 -11.62 -17.89 33.68
C VAL A 713 -12.00 -19.33 33.39
N SER A 714 -12.92 -19.89 34.17
CA SER A 714 -13.40 -21.27 34.03
C SER A 714 -14.93 -21.32 34.09
N PRO A 715 -15.57 -22.37 33.56
CA PRO A 715 -17.01 -22.54 33.67
C PRO A 715 -17.45 -22.56 35.14
N ALA A 716 -18.59 -21.95 35.46
CA ALA A 716 -19.21 -22.14 36.77
C ALA A 716 -19.69 -23.59 36.92
N ALA A 717 -19.65 -24.11 38.15
CA ALA A 717 -20.25 -25.41 38.44
C ALA A 717 -21.74 -25.40 38.08
N ALA A 718 -22.22 -26.45 37.40
CA ALA A 718 -23.63 -26.60 37.09
C ALA A 718 -24.43 -26.61 38.41
N THR A 719 -25.34 -25.64 38.57
CA THR A 719 -26.23 -25.53 39.73
C THR A 719 -27.42 -26.45 39.63
#